data_AF-A0A935V7G5-F1
#
_entry.id   AF-A0A935V7G5-F1
#
_cell.length_a   1.000
_cell.length_b   1.000
_cell.length_c   1.000
_cell.angle_alpha   90.00
_cell.angle_beta   90.00
_cell.angle_gamma   90.00
#
_symmetry.space_group_name_H-M   'P 1'
#
loop_
_entity.id
_entity.type
_entity.pdbx_description
1 polymer ?
#
loop_
_entity_poly.entity_id
_entity_poly.type
_entity_poly.pdbx_seq_one_letter_code
_entity_poly.pdbx_strand_id
1 'polypeptide(L)'
;MITATLRLWPRAARLQLLALAAFVLLGAARVQADLGPDVRIRLNPQGEDLPVAGQPFSFDVEITSASATTVSAPVLRTGRTPAGVSAWQTVTFLPTGFNLPAMQPVSFPVQLQCNDPAQPIEISLQVGGRTTMQRFYLLPQGLNSAIGGNETMMTFDSDKGPAVTPDDRFALPDPSPVLRKNVRDKRQPARQATDKGRNIRVRGRFVYFRESHDSNYDYVGDGRTMGADGVTVSVYDSDWESDDLLARASMGPDGYYDFTFYYDDDEAPDIYVEFLAANTKVDLVHPSIWNTSYVWNTPTKEDFGGTEINWGQRHPSSEDHYAGLNQLASATRGWRWLNDNGYGGIDGVLISWPDADHAHYKPIWETIYIPEFRQWREDTTCHEYGHHWQQDFTETEGGDYCNPGGRCDDSGDCGHCQWCEENAFDAMQEGFPNWFSQAITSTWPLNYGFSSIFDRDAESIARCTDGGLNQFDDPNKTEGMIAAFLQDLTDSNNEVDASALNGGQDAVTWSAQRILQAQGIDDPVSPYALIASLRSRHPESEDAIWMAAANNRFTGLDNTAPSALTGLASTSHATSGNSPDGTVELYWNASTDNYSGIGGYSVRVGTTSGLIPDTTIETTATNWESANLAPDTYWFTVRAVDRDGMGGAHATFGPVTIREFTPADVEASTGGHWPYPLVPRLSGNATLASAEVSPVLVGNGDTYFNLRVANSGELTTSPILRMNVYVDGALNWWSSIYPLEGYVDRGVPECGPWEVPGGRHAVRMWADAFEQMPEADEADNYFTRQFIWYPYTLAANGNWVTRQRPKDAWGGFTAGLFSSPNCDGFSYTMSTDPFVGAVMITENDDSDFDLRLHTHTTGSTSGFGYFDVQAISNRPAGCLEAVFTNNSQTTETSMDVGVVNPDFDGYGFQIRRIFSTSMSTNSDVQFPLSPIQPMALRHFTLPGDSGTNFGVVTLQVDPSVGKVRMKVLPADTDHAGLDDAANQTVTDANGYAKVTFTYGGATQALAVWQDPQDIPVGGSGHFQVTVRASVGPADFAPLVTTGWWAPLVPTNGAPGTSTTTTLPSTSPATRPRRTSTSSSATRAWPRAPASTA
;
A
#
# COMPACT_ATOMS: atom_id res chain seq x y z
N MET A 1 22.76 51.14 -20.59
CA MET A 1 23.38 52.30 -19.92
C MET A 1 23.57 53.40 -20.96
N ILE A 2 22.95 54.57 -20.76
CA ILE A 2 23.64 55.85 -20.48
C ILE A 2 24.29 56.43 -21.77
N THR A 3 23.64 57.36 -22.48
CA THR A 3 23.74 58.85 -22.36
C THR A 3 25.16 59.41 -22.59
N ALA A 4 25.38 60.58 -23.21
CA ALA A 4 24.48 61.58 -23.82
C ALA A 4 25.25 62.66 -24.62
N THR A 5 24.49 63.57 -25.24
CA THR A 5 24.77 64.99 -25.55
C THR A 5 25.83 65.38 -26.61
N LEU A 6 25.64 66.30 -27.58
CA LEU A 6 24.99 67.64 -27.75
C LEU A 6 25.95 68.84 -27.62
N ARG A 7 25.73 69.88 -28.45
CA ARG A 7 26.35 71.24 -28.55
C ARG A 7 27.64 71.28 -29.39
N LEU A 8 28.01 72.34 -30.13
CA LEU A 8 27.88 73.83 -30.04
C LEU A 8 27.78 74.44 -31.48
N TRP A 9 27.36 75.68 -31.81
CA TRP A 9 26.52 76.73 -31.18
C TRP A 9 26.06 77.77 -32.28
N PRO A 10 25.34 78.89 -31.99
CA PRO A 10 24.40 79.54 -32.94
C PRO A 10 24.72 81.01 -33.34
N ARG A 11 23.79 81.66 -34.09
CA ARG A 11 23.32 83.08 -34.00
C ARG A 11 22.54 83.43 -35.29
N ALA A 12 21.50 84.26 -35.32
CA ALA A 12 20.72 84.91 -34.26
C ALA A 12 19.26 85.05 -34.72
N ALA A 13 18.32 85.21 -33.78
CA ALA A 13 16.89 85.27 -34.07
C ALA A 13 16.33 86.71 -33.97
N ARG A 14 15.15 86.91 -34.57
CA ARG A 14 14.11 87.90 -34.18
C ARG A 14 14.44 89.39 -34.31
N LEU A 15 14.13 89.92 -35.49
CA LEU A 15 13.19 91.04 -35.71
C LEU A 15 12.70 90.82 -37.15
N GLN A 16 11.52 90.27 -37.43
CA GLN A 16 10.21 90.89 -37.19
C GLN A 16 9.13 89.83 -36.87
N LEU A 17 8.92 89.52 -35.59
CA LEU A 17 7.59 89.10 -35.11
C LEU A 17 6.84 90.38 -34.73
N LEU A 18 5.71 90.68 -35.38
CA LEU A 18 4.53 91.33 -34.77
C LEU A 18 3.34 91.61 -35.71
N ALA A 19 3.25 91.01 -36.92
CA ALA A 19 2.12 91.25 -37.81
C ALA A 19 1.75 90.06 -38.73
N LEU A 20 1.37 88.89 -38.17
CA LEU A 20 0.32 88.00 -38.74
C LEU A 20 -0.11 86.83 -37.82
N ALA A 21 -0.26 87.08 -36.51
CA ALA A 21 -0.77 86.06 -35.57
C ALA A 21 -2.31 85.93 -35.64
N ALA A 22 -2.86 85.58 -36.81
CA ALA A 22 -4.30 85.61 -37.07
C ALA A 22 -4.89 84.41 -37.84
N PHE A 23 -4.10 83.50 -38.42
CA PHE A 23 -4.63 82.29 -39.07
C PHE A 23 -3.83 81.03 -38.68
N VAL A 24 -4.45 80.25 -37.80
CA VAL A 24 -4.03 78.91 -37.38
C VAL A 24 -5.28 78.03 -37.48
N LEU A 25 -5.30 77.06 -38.41
CA LEU A 25 -5.85 75.69 -38.28
C LEU A 25 -6.13 74.99 -39.63
N LEU A 26 -5.78 73.70 -39.69
CA LEU A 26 -6.22 72.64 -40.64
C LEU A 26 -5.74 72.78 -42.11
N GLY A 27 -5.33 71.72 -42.83
CA GLY A 27 -5.15 70.30 -42.50
C GLY A 27 -4.50 69.56 -43.69
N ALA A 28 -3.87 68.40 -43.48
CA ALA A 28 -3.13 67.68 -44.53
C ALA A 28 -3.97 66.60 -45.24
N ALA A 29 -3.73 66.38 -46.54
CA ALA A 29 -4.34 65.30 -47.33
C ALA A 29 -3.30 64.61 -48.24
N ARG A 30 -3.51 63.31 -48.50
CA ARG A 30 -2.67 62.47 -49.37
C ARG A 30 -3.14 62.54 -50.83
N VAL A 31 -2.24 62.30 -51.77
CA VAL A 31 -2.58 62.15 -53.20
C VAL A 31 -2.91 60.67 -53.48
N GLN A 32 -4.01 60.43 -54.18
CA GLN A 32 -4.46 59.13 -54.65
C GLN A 32 -4.27 59.07 -56.18
N ALA A 33 -3.85 57.94 -56.73
CA ALA A 33 -3.75 57.78 -58.18
C ALA A 33 -5.15 57.56 -58.78
N ASP A 34 -5.47 58.30 -59.83
CA ASP A 34 -6.79 58.30 -60.46
C ASP A 34 -6.94 57.04 -61.35
N LEU A 35 -7.87 56.15 -60.95
CA LEU A 35 -8.28 54.98 -61.72
C LEU A 35 -9.56 55.34 -62.45
N GLY A 36 -9.56 55.22 -63.77
CA GLY A 36 -10.71 55.56 -64.62
C GLY A 36 -11.93 54.66 -64.38
N PRO A 37 -13.08 54.96 -65.03
CA PRO A 37 -14.34 54.28 -64.76
C PRO A 37 -14.29 52.78 -65.01
N ASP A 38 -14.75 51.98 -64.06
CA ASP A 38 -14.98 50.55 -64.28
C ASP A 38 -16.12 50.35 -65.31
N VAL A 39 -15.90 49.41 -66.24
CA VAL A 39 -16.83 49.06 -67.33
C VAL A 39 -17.04 47.55 -67.34
N ARG A 40 -18.30 47.14 -67.41
CA ARG A 40 -18.73 45.73 -67.49
C ARG A 40 -19.41 45.46 -68.82
N ILE A 41 -19.02 44.36 -69.46
CA ILE A 41 -19.62 43.84 -70.71
C ILE A 41 -20.33 42.52 -70.38
N ARG A 42 -21.52 42.30 -70.94
CA ARG A 42 -22.31 41.07 -70.82
C ARG A 42 -22.91 40.70 -72.17
N LEU A 43 -23.15 39.40 -72.39
CA LEU A 43 -23.89 38.88 -73.53
C LEU A 43 -25.24 38.34 -73.05
N ASN A 44 -26.33 38.76 -73.70
CA ASN A 44 -27.68 38.26 -73.49
C ASN A 44 -28.14 37.58 -74.80
N PRO A 45 -28.24 36.24 -74.87
CA PRO A 45 -28.61 35.54 -76.10
C PRO A 45 -30.08 35.81 -76.49
N GLN A 46 -30.37 35.89 -77.79
CA GLN A 46 -31.74 36.02 -78.30
C GLN A 46 -32.33 34.66 -78.70
N GLY A 47 -32.55 33.80 -77.70
CA GLY A 47 -33.09 32.44 -77.85
C GLY A 47 -32.30 31.39 -77.06
N GLU A 48 -32.75 30.13 -77.13
CA GLU A 48 -32.07 28.97 -76.51
C GLU A 48 -31.20 28.18 -77.50
N ASP A 49 -31.19 28.55 -78.78
CA ASP A 49 -30.43 27.86 -79.83
C ASP A 49 -28.91 28.03 -79.65
N LEU A 50 -28.17 26.92 -79.72
CA LEU A 50 -26.70 26.92 -79.64
C LEU A 50 -26.05 27.34 -80.98
N PRO A 51 -24.84 27.92 -80.96
CA PRO A 51 -24.14 28.30 -82.19
C PRO A 51 -23.69 27.07 -83.00
N VAL A 52 -24.03 27.07 -84.29
CA VAL A 52 -23.70 26.00 -85.24
C VAL A 52 -22.71 26.50 -86.30
N ALA A 53 -21.65 25.73 -86.57
CA ALA A 53 -20.69 26.04 -87.63
C ALA A 53 -21.41 26.24 -88.98
N GLY A 54 -21.10 27.35 -89.66
CA GLY A 54 -21.73 27.75 -90.91
C GLY A 54 -23.02 28.56 -90.77
N GLN A 55 -23.51 28.86 -89.56
CA GLN A 55 -24.71 29.68 -89.34
C GLN A 55 -24.42 31.02 -88.63
N PRO A 56 -25.24 32.06 -88.87
CA PRO A 56 -25.19 33.29 -88.09
C PRO A 56 -25.82 33.09 -86.69
N PHE A 57 -25.17 33.66 -85.68
CA PHE A 57 -25.58 33.63 -84.28
C PHE A 57 -25.80 35.06 -83.76
N SER A 58 -26.85 35.29 -82.98
CA SER A 58 -27.33 36.65 -82.62
C SER A 58 -27.56 36.79 -81.12
N PHE A 59 -27.06 37.88 -80.54
CA PHE A 59 -27.15 38.18 -79.10
C PHE A 59 -27.04 39.69 -78.86
N ASP A 60 -27.58 40.18 -77.74
CA ASP A 60 -27.37 41.56 -77.30
C ASP A 60 -26.11 41.66 -76.45
N VAL A 61 -25.28 42.65 -76.73
CA VAL A 61 -24.15 43.05 -75.87
C VAL A 61 -24.61 44.19 -74.96
N GLU A 62 -24.69 43.92 -73.67
CA GLU A 62 -25.03 44.91 -72.63
C GLU A 62 -23.73 45.47 -72.02
N ILE A 63 -23.59 46.80 -72.00
CA ILE A 63 -22.41 47.48 -71.49
C ILE A 63 -22.82 48.50 -70.43
N THR A 64 -22.22 48.42 -69.24
CA THR A 64 -22.50 49.32 -68.10
C THR A 64 -21.21 49.93 -67.59
N SER A 65 -21.22 51.21 -67.17
CA SER A 65 -20.08 51.83 -66.49
C SER A 65 -20.47 52.43 -65.15
N ALA A 66 -19.57 52.38 -64.16
CA ALA A 66 -19.80 52.91 -62.82
C ALA A 66 -19.98 54.44 -62.79
N SER A 67 -19.43 55.16 -63.76
CA SER A 67 -19.59 56.61 -63.93
C SER A 67 -19.79 57.00 -65.39
N ALA A 68 -20.38 58.16 -65.66
CA ALA A 68 -20.70 58.58 -67.01
C ALA A 68 -19.42 58.77 -67.85
N THR A 69 -19.36 58.15 -69.03
CA THR A 69 -18.15 58.08 -69.87
C THR A 69 -18.48 57.88 -71.35
N THR A 70 -17.50 58.08 -72.22
CA THR A 70 -17.62 57.83 -73.67
C THR A 70 -16.79 56.61 -74.05
N VAL A 71 -17.42 55.69 -74.78
CA VAL A 71 -16.81 54.53 -75.42
C VAL A 71 -16.52 54.85 -76.88
N SER A 72 -15.42 54.33 -77.39
CA SER A 72 -14.99 54.46 -78.79
C SER A 72 -14.26 53.20 -79.25
N ALA A 73 -14.06 53.07 -80.57
CA ALA A 73 -13.25 52.03 -81.21
C ALA A 73 -13.47 50.58 -80.68
N PRO A 74 -14.72 50.06 -80.72
CA PRO A 74 -14.97 48.66 -80.42
C PRO A 74 -14.35 47.75 -81.50
N VAL A 75 -13.68 46.68 -81.07
CA VAL A 75 -13.03 45.69 -81.94
C VAL A 75 -13.43 44.29 -81.49
N LEU A 76 -13.79 43.43 -82.44
CA LEU A 76 -13.97 41.99 -82.23
C LEU A 76 -12.67 41.26 -82.58
N ARG A 77 -12.24 40.35 -81.71
CA ARG A 77 -11.15 39.40 -81.92
C ARG A 77 -11.69 37.97 -81.80
N THR A 78 -11.02 37.03 -82.47
CA THR A 78 -11.46 35.63 -82.59
C THR A 78 -10.28 34.76 -83.00
N GLY A 79 -10.29 33.48 -82.61
CA GLY A 79 -9.38 32.46 -83.13
C GLY A 79 -9.55 32.22 -84.63
N ARG A 80 -8.72 31.33 -85.20
CA ARG A 80 -8.83 30.89 -86.60
C ARG A 80 -9.11 29.39 -86.65
N THR A 81 -9.87 28.97 -87.65
CA THR A 81 -10.02 27.54 -87.97
C THR A 81 -8.70 26.99 -88.55
N PRO A 82 -8.50 25.67 -88.62
CA PRO A 82 -7.32 25.07 -89.26
C PRO A 82 -7.12 25.47 -90.73
N ALA A 83 -8.15 25.99 -91.40
CA ALA A 83 -8.07 26.54 -92.76
C ALA A 83 -7.63 28.02 -92.81
N GLY A 84 -7.28 28.63 -91.67
CA GLY A 84 -6.75 29.99 -91.55
C GLY A 84 -7.80 31.11 -91.63
N VAL A 85 -9.10 30.79 -91.69
CA VAL A 85 -10.19 31.77 -91.64
C VAL A 85 -10.65 32.04 -90.21
N SER A 86 -11.16 33.25 -89.94
CA SER A 86 -11.68 33.65 -88.63
C SER A 86 -12.80 32.71 -88.15
N ALA A 87 -12.70 32.20 -86.93
CA ALA A 87 -13.69 31.30 -86.34
C ALA A 87 -15.04 31.98 -86.11
N TRP A 88 -15.04 33.29 -85.85
CA TRP A 88 -16.23 34.13 -85.74
C TRP A 88 -16.10 35.39 -86.59
N GLN A 89 -16.85 35.47 -87.69
CA GLN A 89 -16.77 36.61 -88.61
C GLN A 89 -17.91 37.61 -88.35
N THR A 90 -17.58 38.90 -88.29
CA THR A 90 -18.56 39.95 -87.99
C THR A 90 -19.63 40.10 -89.08
N VAL A 91 -20.91 40.11 -88.69
CA VAL A 91 -22.06 40.46 -89.57
C VAL A 91 -22.65 41.82 -89.16
N THR A 92 -22.99 41.99 -87.89
CA THR A 92 -23.37 43.28 -87.26
C THR A 92 -22.69 43.41 -85.90
N PHE A 93 -22.14 44.59 -85.58
CA PHE A 93 -21.36 44.81 -84.35
C PHE A 93 -21.58 46.21 -83.77
N LEU A 94 -20.97 46.45 -82.60
CA LEU A 94 -21.08 47.68 -81.82
C LEU A 94 -20.77 48.96 -82.61
N PRO A 95 -21.49 50.07 -82.35
CA PRO A 95 -21.23 51.35 -83.01
C PRO A 95 -19.89 51.95 -82.58
N THR A 96 -19.22 52.64 -83.51
CA THR A 96 -17.82 53.09 -83.37
C THR A 96 -17.55 54.10 -82.24
N GLY A 97 -18.60 54.70 -81.67
CA GLY A 97 -18.55 55.38 -80.38
C GLY A 97 -19.94 55.71 -79.84
N PHE A 98 -20.08 55.71 -78.51
CA PHE A 98 -21.34 55.94 -77.79
C PHE A 98 -21.08 56.40 -76.35
N ASN A 99 -22.08 57.01 -75.72
CA ASN A 99 -21.98 57.46 -74.32
C ASN A 99 -22.67 56.45 -73.39
N LEU A 100 -22.00 56.11 -72.29
CA LEU A 100 -22.56 55.34 -71.18
C LEU A 100 -22.95 56.31 -70.05
N PRO A 101 -24.23 56.34 -69.61
CA PRO A 101 -24.60 57.02 -68.37
C PRO A 101 -24.06 56.25 -67.15
N ALA A 102 -23.85 56.95 -66.04
CA ALA A 102 -23.42 56.31 -64.79
C ALA A 102 -24.46 55.28 -64.31
N MET A 103 -24.01 54.05 -64.06
CA MET A 103 -24.81 52.94 -63.51
C MET A 103 -26.06 52.56 -64.35
N GLN A 104 -26.11 52.91 -65.64
CA GLN A 104 -27.18 52.50 -66.55
C GLN A 104 -26.61 51.64 -67.69
N PRO A 105 -27.09 50.39 -67.86
CA PRO A 105 -26.69 49.55 -68.98
C PRO A 105 -27.18 50.14 -70.32
N VAL A 106 -26.35 50.02 -71.35
CA VAL A 106 -26.71 50.30 -72.74
C VAL A 106 -26.47 49.03 -73.55
N SER A 107 -27.50 48.55 -74.23
CA SER A 107 -27.48 47.27 -74.95
C SER A 107 -27.51 47.47 -76.47
N PHE A 108 -26.76 46.63 -77.18
CA PHE A 108 -26.61 46.68 -78.64
C PHE A 108 -26.78 45.27 -79.24
N PRO A 109 -27.63 45.10 -80.26
CA PRO A 109 -27.73 43.82 -80.96
C PRO A 109 -26.47 43.55 -81.79
N VAL A 110 -25.92 42.34 -81.65
CA VAL A 110 -24.73 41.85 -82.36
C VAL A 110 -25.08 40.55 -83.06
N GLN A 111 -24.53 40.37 -84.26
CA GLN A 111 -24.67 39.15 -85.04
C GLN A 111 -23.33 38.77 -85.65
N LEU A 112 -22.92 37.52 -85.45
CA LEU A 112 -21.65 36.96 -85.92
C LEU A 112 -21.92 35.69 -86.74
N GLN A 113 -21.15 35.46 -87.78
CA GLN A 113 -21.12 34.22 -88.54
C GLN A 113 -20.20 33.23 -87.82
N CYS A 114 -20.75 32.13 -87.33
CA CYS A 114 -19.99 31.04 -86.73
C CYS A 114 -19.33 30.20 -87.83
N ASN A 115 -18.02 29.97 -87.74
CA ASN A 115 -17.25 29.04 -88.58
C ASN A 115 -16.64 27.90 -87.74
N ASP A 116 -16.35 28.14 -86.47
CA ASP A 116 -15.97 27.12 -85.48
C ASP A 116 -16.50 27.52 -84.09
N PRO A 117 -17.52 26.82 -83.54
CA PRO A 117 -18.17 27.18 -82.29
C PRO A 117 -17.34 26.85 -81.04
N ALA A 118 -16.24 26.09 -81.16
CA ALA A 118 -15.37 25.77 -80.03
C ALA A 118 -14.42 26.92 -79.67
N GLN A 119 -14.17 27.85 -80.60
CA GLN A 119 -13.29 29.01 -80.41
C GLN A 119 -14.01 30.14 -79.66
N PRO A 120 -13.30 30.97 -78.86
CA PRO A 120 -13.90 32.14 -78.22
C PRO A 120 -14.06 33.35 -79.15
N ILE A 121 -14.86 34.31 -78.67
CA ILE A 121 -14.90 35.69 -79.15
C ILE A 121 -14.39 36.65 -78.07
N GLU A 122 -13.77 37.75 -78.46
CA GLU A 122 -13.29 38.78 -77.54
C GLU A 122 -13.68 40.19 -78.02
N ILE A 123 -14.24 40.98 -77.12
CA ILE A 123 -14.69 42.35 -77.37
C ILE A 123 -13.75 43.31 -76.67
N SER A 124 -13.08 44.17 -77.44
CA SER A 124 -12.16 45.21 -76.99
C SER A 124 -12.79 46.59 -77.23
N LEU A 125 -12.73 47.49 -76.25
CA LEU A 125 -13.35 48.84 -76.26
C LEU A 125 -12.34 49.89 -75.79
N GLN A 126 -12.38 51.11 -76.33
CA GLN A 126 -11.65 52.27 -75.78
C GLN A 126 -12.59 53.13 -74.92
N VAL A 127 -12.35 53.19 -73.61
CA VAL A 127 -13.18 53.96 -72.67
C VAL A 127 -12.31 54.88 -71.82
N GLY A 128 -12.67 56.17 -71.75
CA GLY A 128 -11.91 57.16 -70.97
C GLY A 128 -10.43 57.31 -71.35
N GLY A 129 -10.03 56.87 -72.56
CA GLY A 129 -8.65 56.86 -73.03
C GLY A 129 -7.84 55.59 -72.71
N ARG A 130 -8.49 54.48 -72.32
CA ARG A 130 -7.85 53.16 -72.11
C ARG A 130 -8.61 52.03 -72.82
N THR A 131 -7.88 50.99 -73.20
CA THR A 131 -8.45 49.73 -73.71
C THR A 131 -9.05 48.89 -72.59
N THR A 132 -10.26 48.35 -72.77
CA THR A 132 -10.92 47.35 -71.91
C THR A 132 -11.29 46.16 -72.79
N MET A 133 -10.97 44.92 -72.39
CA MET A 133 -11.21 43.72 -73.20
C MET A 133 -11.92 42.63 -72.40
N GLN A 134 -12.79 41.86 -73.05
CA GLN A 134 -13.52 40.74 -72.43
C GLN A 134 -13.73 39.60 -73.43
N ARG A 135 -13.31 38.38 -73.05
CA ARG A 135 -13.45 37.13 -73.82
C ARG A 135 -14.69 36.34 -73.37
N PHE A 136 -15.31 35.61 -74.30
CA PHE A 136 -16.54 34.83 -74.11
C PHE A 136 -16.52 33.52 -74.93
N TYR A 137 -17.06 32.44 -74.36
CA TYR A 137 -17.28 31.13 -75.01
C TYR A 137 -18.79 30.86 -75.09
N LEU A 138 -19.24 30.13 -76.13
CA LEU A 138 -20.67 30.11 -76.52
C LEU A 138 -21.30 28.69 -76.60
N LEU A 139 -20.67 27.66 -76.03
CA LEU A 139 -21.19 26.27 -75.96
C LEU A 139 -21.39 25.78 -74.50
N PRO A 140 -22.24 24.77 -74.24
CA PRO A 140 -22.48 24.22 -72.90
C PRO A 140 -21.27 23.47 -72.30
N GLN A 141 -21.10 23.56 -70.98
CA GLN A 141 -19.90 23.11 -70.25
C GLN A 141 -19.57 21.61 -70.38
N GLY A 142 -20.57 20.72 -70.39
CA GLY A 142 -20.35 19.27 -70.22
C GLY A 142 -19.76 18.50 -71.41
N LEU A 143 -19.72 19.09 -72.61
CA LEU A 143 -19.18 18.43 -73.83
C LEU A 143 -17.82 18.98 -74.27
N ASN A 144 -17.37 20.09 -73.68
CA ASN A 144 -16.04 20.66 -73.93
C ASN A 144 -14.95 20.09 -73.00
N SER A 145 -15.33 19.54 -71.86
CA SER A 145 -14.41 19.03 -70.81
C SER A 145 -13.59 17.80 -71.23
N ALA A 146 -14.07 16.98 -72.17
CA ALA A 146 -13.47 15.68 -72.49
C ALA A 146 -12.66 15.61 -73.80
N ILE A 147 -12.80 16.58 -74.72
CA ILE A 147 -12.24 16.48 -76.09
C ILE A 147 -11.36 17.68 -76.47
N GLY A 148 -11.51 18.83 -75.79
CA GLY A 148 -11.01 20.12 -76.26
C GLY A 148 -9.95 20.82 -75.42
N GLY A 149 -9.38 20.18 -74.39
CA GLY A 149 -8.25 20.74 -73.62
C GLY A 149 -8.49 22.05 -72.85
N ASN A 150 -9.69 22.61 -72.91
CA ASN A 150 -10.06 23.80 -72.14
C ASN A 150 -10.33 23.40 -70.69
N GLU A 151 -9.38 23.77 -69.84
CA GLU A 151 -9.62 24.32 -68.50
C GLU A 151 -10.96 23.90 -67.86
N THR A 152 -10.96 22.79 -67.12
CA THR A 152 -12.00 22.49 -66.13
C THR A 152 -12.01 23.64 -65.10
N MET A 153 -12.86 24.65 -65.38
CA MET A 153 -12.75 25.96 -64.76
C MET A 153 -12.79 25.86 -63.24
N MET A 154 -11.72 26.26 -62.56
CA MET A 154 -11.75 26.32 -61.10
C MET A 154 -12.54 27.54 -60.62
N THR A 155 -13.44 27.30 -59.68
CA THR A 155 -14.22 28.34 -59.00
C THR A 155 -13.37 29.16 -58.04
N PHE A 156 -13.75 30.43 -57.88
CA PHE A 156 -13.12 31.36 -56.94
C PHE A 156 -13.92 31.39 -55.64
N ASP A 157 -13.30 30.91 -54.56
CA ASP A 157 -13.78 31.21 -53.21
C ASP A 157 -13.22 32.56 -52.74
N SER A 158 -14.04 33.33 -52.02
CA SER A 158 -13.75 34.73 -51.69
C SER A 158 -12.74 34.91 -50.56
N ASP A 159 -12.40 33.83 -49.85
CA ASP A 159 -11.44 33.82 -48.75
C ASP A 159 -10.00 33.94 -49.25
N LYS A 160 -9.54 35.20 -49.29
CA LYS A 160 -8.12 35.56 -49.33
C LYS A 160 -7.47 35.30 -47.97
N GLY A 161 -7.37 34.03 -47.59
CA GLY A 161 -6.61 33.60 -46.42
C GLY A 161 -5.17 34.14 -46.46
N PRO A 162 -4.55 34.39 -45.29
CA PRO A 162 -3.16 34.83 -45.23
C PRO A 162 -2.26 33.78 -45.89
N ALA A 163 -1.28 34.24 -46.66
CA ALA A 163 -0.38 33.33 -47.36
C ALA A 163 0.50 32.56 -46.37
N VAL A 164 0.30 31.24 -46.33
CA VAL A 164 1.17 30.28 -45.65
C VAL A 164 2.16 29.73 -46.69
N THR A 165 3.40 29.46 -46.28
CA THR A 165 4.35 28.69 -47.11
C THR A 165 3.81 27.25 -47.25
N PRO A 166 3.96 26.58 -48.41
CA PRO A 166 3.60 25.17 -48.54
C PRO A 166 4.23 24.31 -47.44
N ASP A 167 3.45 23.37 -46.91
CA ASP A 167 3.84 22.48 -45.82
C ASP A 167 5.00 21.55 -46.23
N ASP A 168 6.21 21.89 -45.80
CA ASP A 168 7.46 21.15 -46.07
C ASP A 168 7.76 20.08 -45.01
N ARG A 169 6.84 19.82 -44.07
CA ARG A 169 6.98 18.76 -43.06
C ARG A 169 6.94 17.34 -43.63
N PHE A 170 6.47 17.18 -44.86
CA PHE A 170 6.15 15.89 -45.47
C PHE A 170 7.01 15.60 -46.71
N ALA A 171 7.41 14.35 -46.88
CA ALA A 171 7.99 13.89 -48.14
C ALA A 171 6.99 14.04 -49.29
N LEU A 172 7.45 14.58 -50.41
CA LEU A 172 6.67 14.74 -51.63
C LEU A 172 7.21 13.75 -52.68
N PRO A 173 6.35 13.02 -53.41
CA PRO A 173 6.79 12.24 -54.56
C PRO A 173 7.27 13.21 -55.64
N ASP A 174 8.18 12.76 -56.52
CA ASP A 174 8.56 13.57 -57.68
C ASP A 174 7.31 13.88 -58.54
N PRO A 175 7.25 15.08 -59.16
CA PRO A 175 6.13 15.42 -60.03
C PRO A 175 6.11 14.49 -61.26
N SER A 176 4.91 14.14 -61.70
CA SER A 176 4.70 13.32 -62.90
C SER A 176 5.44 13.91 -64.12
N PRO A 177 5.89 13.12 -65.11
CA PRO A 177 6.50 13.65 -66.34
C PRO A 177 5.58 14.61 -67.11
N VAL A 178 6.16 15.45 -67.99
CA VAL A 178 5.37 16.32 -68.88
C VAL A 178 4.75 15.46 -69.99
N LEU A 179 3.45 15.19 -69.90
CA LEU A 179 2.72 14.35 -70.87
C LEU A 179 2.24 15.12 -72.12
N ARG A 180 2.24 16.46 -72.09
CA ARG A 180 1.86 17.33 -73.22
C ARG A 180 2.93 17.32 -74.32
N LYS A 181 2.51 17.18 -75.59
CA LYS A 181 3.43 17.08 -76.75
C LYS A 181 3.99 18.42 -77.28
N ASN A 182 3.42 19.55 -76.87
CA ASN A 182 3.76 20.89 -77.36
C ASN A 182 4.24 21.83 -76.24
N VAL A 183 5.04 21.32 -75.31
CA VAL A 183 5.61 22.10 -74.19
C VAL A 183 7.12 22.24 -74.37
N ARG A 184 7.67 23.43 -74.12
CA ARG A 184 9.11 23.69 -74.01
C ARG A 184 9.49 23.83 -72.53
N ASP A 185 10.59 23.24 -72.08
CA ASP A 185 11.04 23.39 -70.68
C ASP A 185 11.96 24.61 -70.54
N LYS A 186 11.45 25.70 -69.93
CA LYS A 186 12.17 26.96 -69.68
C LYS A 186 12.42 27.21 -68.19
N ARG A 187 12.30 26.20 -67.31
CA ARG A 187 12.46 26.37 -65.86
C ARG A 187 13.82 26.95 -65.47
N GLN A 188 13.87 28.25 -65.14
CA GLN A 188 15.06 28.93 -64.64
C GLN A 188 14.96 29.22 -63.12
N PRO A 189 15.99 28.88 -62.33
CA PRO A 189 16.01 29.15 -60.90
C PRO A 189 16.07 30.66 -60.61
N ALA A 190 15.32 31.11 -59.61
CA ALA A 190 15.40 32.48 -59.12
C ALA A 190 16.86 32.88 -58.82
N ARG A 191 17.24 34.10 -59.23
CA ARG A 191 18.59 34.72 -59.12
C ARG A 191 19.59 34.45 -60.28
N GLN A 192 19.26 33.70 -61.32
CA GLN A 192 19.99 33.84 -62.58
C GLN A 192 19.60 35.18 -63.21
N ALA A 193 20.49 36.19 -63.17
CA ALA A 193 20.17 37.54 -63.62
C ALA A 193 20.78 37.84 -65.00
N THR A 194 19.91 38.18 -65.95
CA THR A 194 20.22 38.87 -67.21
C THR A 194 19.79 40.35 -67.09
N ASP A 195 20.29 41.24 -67.95
CA ASP A 195 19.98 42.68 -67.85
C ASP A 195 18.51 43.06 -68.19
N LYS A 196 17.65 42.08 -68.52
CA LYS A 196 16.29 42.28 -69.04
C LYS A 196 15.15 41.68 -68.20
N GLY A 197 15.41 40.66 -67.38
CA GLY A 197 14.35 39.85 -66.77
C GLY A 197 13.94 40.25 -65.35
N ARG A 198 12.98 39.50 -64.80
CA ARG A 198 12.45 39.67 -63.44
C ARG A 198 12.13 38.32 -62.79
N ASN A 199 12.18 38.26 -61.46
CA ASN A 199 11.60 37.13 -60.73
C ASN A 199 10.08 37.31 -60.68
N ILE A 200 9.34 36.24 -60.98
CA ILE A 200 7.88 36.18 -60.84
C ILE A 200 7.56 35.12 -59.79
N ARG A 201 6.76 35.49 -58.79
CA ARG A 201 6.23 34.58 -57.78
C ARG A 201 4.81 34.16 -58.14
N VAL A 202 4.52 32.87 -58.20
CA VAL A 202 3.19 32.32 -58.50
C VAL A 202 2.77 31.38 -57.38
N ARG A 203 1.66 31.71 -56.70
CA ARG A 203 1.20 30.98 -55.51
C ARG A 203 -0.31 30.85 -55.44
N GLY A 204 -0.78 29.85 -54.69
CA GLY A 204 -2.20 29.59 -54.46
C GLY A 204 -2.42 28.33 -53.62
N ARG A 205 -3.66 27.84 -53.59
CA ARG A 205 -4.05 26.61 -52.93
C ARG A 205 -5.05 25.83 -53.79
N PHE A 206 -4.82 24.54 -54.03
CA PHE A 206 -5.77 23.64 -54.70
C PHE A 206 -6.37 22.66 -53.70
N VAL A 207 -7.70 22.57 -53.68
CA VAL A 207 -8.47 21.87 -52.65
C VAL A 207 -9.61 21.04 -53.23
N TYR A 208 -10.14 20.13 -52.42
CA TYR A 208 -11.41 19.44 -52.62
C TYR A 208 -12.21 19.42 -51.31
N PHE A 209 -13.50 19.11 -51.38
CA PHE A 209 -14.38 19.02 -50.20
C PHE A 209 -14.77 17.56 -49.94
N ARG A 210 -14.74 17.11 -48.67
CA ARG A 210 -15.12 15.73 -48.29
C ARG A 210 -16.63 15.58 -48.16
N GLU A 211 -17.27 15.19 -49.27
CA GLU A 211 -18.73 15.14 -49.42
C GLU A 211 -19.21 13.71 -49.70
N SER A 212 -18.89 12.82 -48.76
CA SER A 212 -19.26 11.40 -48.83
C SER A 212 -20.74 11.16 -48.52
N HIS A 213 -21.30 10.13 -49.16
CA HIS A 213 -22.63 9.59 -48.91
C HIS A 213 -22.54 8.05 -48.77
N ASP A 214 -23.42 7.45 -47.96
CA ASP A 214 -23.47 6.00 -47.78
C ASP A 214 -24.25 5.28 -48.90
N SER A 215 -24.44 3.95 -48.78
CA SER A 215 -25.20 3.15 -49.75
C SER A 215 -26.69 3.51 -49.86
N ASN A 216 -27.23 4.29 -48.92
CA ASN A 216 -28.60 4.81 -48.93
C ASN A 216 -28.68 6.26 -49.44
N TYR A 217 -27.55 6.85 -49.84
CA TYR A 217 -27.35 8.28 -50.14
C TYR A 217 -27.51 9.21 -48.92
N ASP A 218 -27.37 8.71 -47.68
CA ASP A 218 -27.29 9.55 -46.49
C ASP A 218 -25.90 10.17 -46.38
N TYR A 219 -25.82 11.46 -46.04
CA TYR A 219 -24.55 12.20 -45.95
C TYR A 219 -23.69 11.72 -44.77
N VAL A 220 -22.49 11.22 -45.07
CA VAL A 220 -21.49 10.72 -44.10
C VAL A 220 -20.13 11.40 -44.23
N GLY A 221 -19.99 12.39 -45.12
CA GLY A 221 -18.82 13.26 -45.19
C GLY A 221 -18.64 14.11 -43.93
N ASP A 222 -17.43 14.65 -43.75
CA ASP A 222 -17.13 15.60 -42.67
C ASP A 222 -17.10 17.06 -43.13
N GLY A 223 -17.34 17.32 -44.43
CA GLY A 223 -17.40 18.64 -45.04
C GLY A 223 -16.07 19.40 -45.04
N ARG A 224 -14.94 18.76 -44.70
CA ARG A 224 -13.65 19.45 -44.59
C ARG A 224 -13.11 19.84 -45.97
N THR A 225 -12.52 21.02 -46.03
CA THR A 225 -11.71 21.49 -47.16
C THR A 225 -10.30 20.92 -47.08
N MET A 226 -9.98 20.00 -47.98
CA MET A 226 -8.73 19.24 -48.01
C MET A 226 -7.77 19.80 -49.04
N GLY A 227 -6.47 19.80 -48.74
CA GLY A 227 -5.47 20.03 -49.79
C GLY A 227 -5.44 18.85 -50.77
N ALA A 228 -5.29 19.15 -52.05
CA ALA A 228 -5.14 18.14 -53.11
C ALA A 228 -3.72 17.52 -53.08
N ASP A 229 -3.47 16.71 -52.05
CA ASP A 229 -2.20 16.03 -51.76
C ASP A 229 -1.74 15.16 -52.94
N GLY A 230 -0.46 15.24 -53.30
CA GLY A 230 0.13 14.42 -54.37
C GLY A 230 -0.17 14.86 -55.82
N VAL A 231 -1.02 15.86 -56.03
CA VAL A 231 -1.25 16.44 -57.38
C VAL A 231 0.00 17.16 -57.87
N THR A 232 0.42 16.90 -59.11
CA THR A 232 1.48 17.67 -59.77
C THR A 232 0.94 19.03 -60.20
N VAL A 233 1.50 20.11 -59.67
CA VAL A 233 1.22 21.48 -60.09
C VAL A 233 2.32 21.98 -61.03
N SER A 234 1.92 22.62 -62.13
CA SER A 234 2.84 23.21 -63.12
C SER A 234 2.43 24.64 -63.46
N VAL A 235 3.40 25.55 -63.55
CA VAL A 235 3.18 26.92 -64.01
C VAL A 235 3.68 27.02 -65.45
N TYR A 236 2.86 27.56 -66.33
CA TYR A 236 3.19 27.73 -67.74
C TYR A 236 3.10 29.20 -68.18
N ASP A 237 3.86 29.52 -69.23
CA ASP A 237 3.58 30.62 -70.15
C ASP A 237 2.70 30.09 -71.29
N SER A 238 1.60 30.76 -71.60
CA SER A 238 0.67 30.36 -72.66
C SER A 238 1.06 31.01 -73.98
N ASP A 239 1.59 30.22 -74.91
CA ASP A 239 2.18 30.73 -76.15
C ASP A 239 1.32 30.31 -77.36
N TRP A 240 1.25 31.13 -78.41
CA TRP A 240 0.44 30.79 -79.61
C TRP A 240 0.90 29.51 -80.34
N GLU A 241 2.17 29.10 -80.17
CA GLU A 241 2.73 27.91 -80.82
C GLU A 241 3.09 26.76 -79.86
N SER A 242 3.54 27.05 -78.63
CA SER A 242 3.94 26.02 -77.64
C SER A 242 4.15 26.61 -76.24
N ASP A 243 3.39 26.15 -75.25
CA ASP A 243 3.51 26.60 -73.86
C ASP A 243 4.93 26.39 -73.28
N ASP A 244 5.43 27.34 -72.50
CA ASP A 244 6.69 27.18 -71.75
C ASP A 244 6.44 26.73 -70.32
N LEU A 245 7.05 25.62 -69.88
CA LEU A 245 7.05 25.22 -68.49
C LEU A 245 8.00 26.12 -67.69
N LEU A 246 7.46 26.89 -66.74
CA LEU A 246 8.18 27.87 -65.92
C LEU A 246 8.50 27.35 -64.51
N ALA A 247 7.63 26.50 -63.94
CA ALA A 247 7.85 25.80 -62.67
C ALA A 247 7.01 24.50 -62.59
N ARG A 248 7.45 23.52 -61.79
CA ARG A 248 6.73 22.25 -61.54
C ARG A 248 7.11 21.65 -60.19
N ALA A 249 6.15 21.15 -59.42
CA ALA A 249 6.36 20.31 -58.24
C ALA A 249 5.09 19.49 -57.91
N SER A 250 5.19 18.52 -57.02
CA SER A 250 4.03 17.90 -56.37
C SER A 250 3.54 18.79 -55.23
N MET A 251 2.23 18.80 -54.96
CA MET A 251 1.66 19.51 -53.81
C MET A 251 1.64 18.65 -52.55
N GLY A 252 1.77 19.31 -51.40
CA GLY A 252 1.61 18.70 -50.07
C GLY A 252 0.16 18.63 -49.59
N PRO A 253 -0.07 18.07 -48.39
CA PRO A 253 -1.41 17.81 -47.84
C PRO A 253 -2.23 19.06 -47.53
N ASP A 254 -1.59 20.23 -47.44
CA ASP A 254 -2.24 21.52 -47.25
C ASP A 254 -2.82 22.09 -48.57
N GLY A 255 -2.37 21.56 -49.72
CA GLY A 255 -2.74 21.96 -51.07
C GLY A 255 -2.10 23.27 -51.54
N TYR A 256 -1.16 23.86 -50.79
CA TYR A 256 -0.53 25.11 -51.18
C TYR A 256 0.62 24.91 -52.17
N TYR A 257 0.81 25.90 -53.05
CA TYR A 257 1.96 25.98 -53.94
C TYR A 257 2.51 27.41 -53.95
N ASP A 258 3.82 27.56 -54.03
CA ASP A 258 4.50 28.86 -54.07
C ASP A 258 5.83 28.75 -54.84
N PHE A 259 5.78 29.13 -56.12
CA PHE A 259 6.93 29.12 -57.01
C PHE A 259 7.52 30.51 -57.13
N THR A 260 8.84 30.62 -57.23
CA THR A 260 9.51 31.82 -57.75
C THR A 260 10.52 31.39 -58.81
N PHE A 261 10.25 31.76 -60.05
CA PHE A 261 11.12 31.54 -61.21
C PHE A 261 11.61 32.88 -61.77
N TYR A 262 12.68 32.82 -62.55
CA TYR A 262 13.17 33.98 -63.30
C TYR A 262 12.61 33.94 -64.73
N TYR A 263 12.21 35.09 -65.26
CA TYR A 263 11.64 35.23 -66.59
C TYR A 263 12.28 36.41 -67.32
N ASP A 264 12.82 36.16 -68.52
CA ASP A 264 13.62 37.15 -69.28
C ASP A 264 13.42 37.16 -70.80
N ASP A 265 12.34 36.57 -71.30
CA ASP A 265 11.90 36.76 -72.68
C ASP A 265 11.48 38.23 -72.94
N ASP A 266 11.48 38.64 -74.21
CA ASP A 266 11.19 40.02 -74.65
C ASP A 266 9.68 40.38 -74.59
N GLU A 267 8.80 39.40 -74.40
CA GLU A 267 7.35 39.55 -74.21
C GLU A 267 6.97 39.52 -72.71
N ALA A 268 5.71 39.82 -72.37
CA ALA A 268 5.20 39.61 -71.01
C ALA A 268 4.47 38.26 -70.96
N PRO A 269 4.68 37.43 -69.92
CA PRO A 269 4.16 36.09 -69.91
C PRO A 269 2.66 36.04 -69.67
N ASP A 270 1.99 35.13 -70.36
CA ASP A 270 0.58 34.79 -70.28
C ASP A 270 0.43 33.61 -69.29
N ILE A 271 0.44 33.91 -67.98
CA ILE A 271 0.66 32.88 -66.95
C ILE A 271 -0.63 32.14 -66.57
N TYR A 272 -0.60 30.80 -66.66
CA TYR A 272 -1.59 29.90 -66.05
C TYR A 272 -0.95 28.79 -65.20
N VAL A 273 -1.77 28.07 -64.43
CA VAL A 273 -1.34 26.97 -63.56
C VAL A 273 -2.18 25.72 -63.86
N GLU A 274 -1.50 24.61 -64.16
CA GLU A 274 -2.05 23.26 -64.34
C GLU A 274 -1.94 22.46 -63.03
N PHE A 275 -2.95 21.63 -62.78
CA PHE A 275 -3.02 20.62 -61.74
C PHE A 275 -3.30 19.29 -62.41
N LEU A 276 -2.34 18.37 -62.37
CA LEU A 276 -2.41 17.03 -62.93
C LEU A 276 -2.57 16.02 -61.77
N ALA A 277 -3.59 15.17 -61.84
CA ALA A 277 -3.94 14.16 -60.83
C ALA A 277 -2.96 12.96 -60.78
N ALA A 278 -1.66 13.23 -60.94
CA ALA A 278 -0.62 12.23 -60.97
C ALA A 278 0.67 12.77 -60.36
N ASN A 279 1.50 11.87 -59.86
CA ASN A 279 2.91 12.05 -59.51
C ASN A 279 3.71 10.82 -59.99
N THR A 280 4.97 10.65 -59.59
CA THR A 280 5.76 9.46 -59.99
C THR A 280 5.39 8.15 -59.30
N LYS A 281 4.42 8.17 -58.37
CA LYS A 281 4.02 7.02 -57.54
C LYS A 281 2.54 6.66 -57.63
N VAL A 282 1.69 7.62 -57.97
CA VAL A 282 0.25 7.42 -58.16
C VAL A 282 -0.25 8.26 -59.35
N ASP A 283 -1.03 7.67 -60.25
CA ASP A 283 -1.71 8.36 -61.36
C ASP A 283 -3.21 8.02 -61.36
N LEU A 284 -4.07 9.02 -61.13
CA LEU A 284 -5.52 8.87 -61.17
C LEU A 284 -6.01 9.02 -62.62
N VAL A 285 -6.59 7.95 -63.16
CA VAL A 285 -6.95 7.82 -64.57
C VAL A 285 -8.43 7.47 -64.78
N HIS A 286 -9.02 7.99 -65.85
CA HIS A 286 -10.36 7.61 -66.29
C HIS A 286 -10.31 6.32 -67.15
N PRO A 287 -11.19 5.32 -66.93
CA PRO A 287 -11.11 3.97 -67.54
C PRO A 287 -11.32 3.89 -69.07
N SER A 288 -11.46 5.01 -69.78
CA SER A 288 -11.81 5.05 -71.20
C SER A 288 -10.64 4.71 -72.15
N ILE A 289 -10.29 3.43 -72.25
CA ILE A 289 -9.40 2.77 -73.26
C ILE A 289 -7.97 3.35 -73.42
N TRP A 290 -7.64 4.44 -72.73
CA TRP A 290 -6.37 5.17 -72.85
C TRP A 290 -5.81 5.64 -71.50
N ASN A 291 -6.44 5.25 -70.38
CA ASN A 291 -6.07 5.61 -69.00
C ASN A 291 -5.63 7.08 -68.89
N THR A 292 -6.54 7.99 -69.27
CA THR A 292 -6.23 9.41 -69.33
C THR A 292 -6.28 10.03 -67.93
N SER A 293 -5.17 10.59 -67.47
CA SER A 293 -5.07 11.27 -66.17
C SER A 293 -6.00 12.50 -66.09
N TYR A 294 -6.55 12.77 -64.91
CA TYR A 294 -7.37 13.98 -64.68
C TYR A 294 -6.51 15.25 -64.61
N VAL A 295 -6.99 16.35 -65.20
CA VAL A 295 -6.28 17.64 -65.28
C VAL A 295 -7.22 18.82 -65.04
N TRP A 296 -6.73 19.86 -64.35
CA TRP A 296 -7.39 21.16 -64.16
C TRP A 296 -6.44 22.33 -64.43
N ASN A 297 -6.93 23.42 -65.02
CA ASN A 297 -6.12 24.61 -65.36
C ASN A 297 -6.77 25.90 -64.84
N THR A 298 -5.98 26.84 -64.32
CA THR A 298 -6.48 28.19 -64.03
C THR A 298 -6.71 28.95 -65.32
N PRO A 299 -7.60 29.97 -65.34
CA PRO A 299 -7.60 30.94 -66.43
C PRO A 299 -6.20 31.55 -66.61
N THR A 300 -5.86 31.94 -67.83
CA THR A 300 -4.60 32.64 -68.13
C THR A 300 -4.62 34.09 -67.66
N LYS A 301 -3.49 34.58 -67.14
CA LYS A 301 -3.22 36.01 -66.92
C LYS A 301 -2.38 36.57 -68.05
N GLU A 302 -3.07 37.01 -69.10
CA GLU A 302 -2.47 37.65 -70.26
C GLU A 302 -1.57 38.86 -69.87
N ASP A 303 -0.49 39.09 -70.62
CA ASP A 303 0.42 40.24 -70.55
C ASP A 303 0.96 40.51 -69.11
N PHE A 304 1.34 39.50 -68.32
CA PHE A 304 1.62 39.69 -66.89
C PHE A 304 2.92 40.47 -66.59
N GLY A 305 2.85 41.80 -66.65
CA GLY A 305 3.95 42.72 -66.31
C GLY A 305 4.29 42.84 -64.81
N GLY A 306 3.68 42.05 -63.93
CA GLY A 306 3.90 42.11 -62.48
C GLY A 306 5.04 41.22 -61.98
N THR A 307 5.15 41.12 -60.64
CA THR A 307 6.13 40.26 -59.94
C THR A 307 5.51 39.21 -59.02
N GLU A 308 4.19 39.27 -58.78
CA GLU A 308 3.47 38.28 -57.96
C GLU A 308 2.07 37.99 -58.50
N ILE A 309 1.77 36.71 -58.68
CA ILE A 309 0.43 36.16 -58.88
C ILE A 309 0.06 35.36 -57.63
N ASN A 310 -0.99 35.79 -56.94
CA ASN A 310 -1.70 34.96 -55.98
C ASN A 310 -3.04 34.54 -56.58
N TRP A 311 -3.25 33.23 -56.73
CA TRP A 311 -4.50 32.64 -57.19
C TRP A 311 -5.53 32.47 -56.04
N GLY A 312 -5.09 32.37 -54.79
CA GLY A 312 -5.95 32.03 -53.65
C GLY A 312 -6.40 30.57 -53.69
N GLN A 313 -7.52 30.25 -53.04
CA GLN A 313 -8.09 28.91 -53.02
C GLN A 313 -8.81 28.58 -54.34
N ARG A 314 -8.62 27.35 -54.83
CA ARG A 314 -9.17 26.82 -56.08
C ARG A 314 -9.57 25.36 -55.88
N HIS A 315 -10.62 24.93 -56.56
CA HIS A 315 -11.11 23.54 -56.55
C HIS A 315 -11.76 23.21 -57.90
N PRO A 316 -11.93 21.93 -58.27
CA PRO A 316 -12.73 21.53 -59.43
C PRO A 316 -14.13 22.15 -59.42
N SER A 317 -14.68 22.49 -60.59
CA SER A 317 -16.08 22.93 -60.72
C SER A 317 -17.11 21.80 -60.68
N SER A 318 -16.67 20.54 -60.77
CA SER A 318 -17.54 19.38 -60.61
C SER A 318 -17.26 18.75 -59.25
N GLU A 319 -18.31 18.58 -58.45
CA GLU A 319 -18.24 18.00 -57.11
C GLU A 319 -17.84 16.52 -57.17
N ASP A 320 -18.26 15.79 -58.22
CA ASP A 320 -17.88 14.40 -58.48
C ASP A 320 -16.35 14.21 -58.48
N HIS A 321 -15.60 15.18 -59.00
CA HIS A 321 -14.14 15.11 -59.12
C HIS A 321 -13.41 15.21 -57.76
N TYR A 322 -14.11 15.60 -56.68
CA TYR A 322 -13.52 15.62 -55.34
C TYR A 322 -13.19 14.20 -54.84
N ALA A 323 -14.01 13.22 -55.20
CA ALA A 323 -13.79 11.82 -54.81
C ALA A 323 -12.49 11.28 -55.44
N GLY A 324 -12.27 11.51 -56.74
CA GLY A 324 -11.01 11.15 -57.41
C GLY A 324 -9.77 11.80 -56.77
N LEU A 325 -9.85 13.09 -56.40
CA LEU A 325 -8.77 13.75 -55.65
C LEU A 325 -8.54 13.13 -54.27
N ASN A 326 -9.60 12.65 -53.61
CA ASN A 326 -9.50 11.94 -52.33
C ASN A 326 -8.80 10.57 -52.48
N GLN A 327 -9.07 9.84 -53.58
CA GLN A 327 -8.39 8.58 -53.90
C GLN A 327 -6.88 8.78 -54.12
N LEU A 328 -6.51 9.73 -54.98
CA LEU A 328 -5.11 10.11 -55.24
C LEU A 328 -4.37 10.51 -53.96
N ALA A 329 -5.02 11.34 -53.12
CA ALA A 329 -4.47 11.80 -51.86
C ALA A 329 -4.27 10.63 -50.87
N SER A 330 -5.19 9.68 -50.81
CA SER A 330 -5.11 8.51 -49.92
C SER A 330 -3.93 7.60 -50.28
N ALA A 331 -3.80 7.24 -51.56
CA ALA A 331 -2.66 6.45 -52.03
C ALA A 331 -1.33 7.21 -51.92
N THR A 332 -1.30 8.53 -52.15
CA THR A 332 -0.08 9.35 -51.92
C THR A 332 0.34 9.35 -50.45
N ARG A 333 -0.63 9.38 -49.51
CA ARG A 333 -0.35 9.25 -48.07
C ARG A 333 0.13 7.84 -47.70
N GLY A 334 -0.39 6.81 -48.37
CA GLY A 334 0.11 5.44 -48.28
C GLY A 334 1.56 5.31 -48.75
N TRP A 335 1.90 5.85 -49.93
CA TRP A 335 3.29 5.94 -50.40
C TRP A 335 4.18 6.69 -49.40
N ARG A 336 3.71 7.81 -48.84
CA ARG A 336 4.47 8.60 -47.88
C ARG A 336 4.74 7.81 -46.59
N TRP A 337 3.75 7.10 -46.08
CA TRP A 337 3.89 6.21 -44.94
C TRP A 337 4.87 5.05 -45.22
N LEU A 338 4.84 4.47 -46.43
CA LEU A 338 5.85 3.50 -46.88
C LEU A 338 7.25 4.13 -46.91
N ASN A 339 7.39 5.33 -47.47
CA ASN A 339 8.64 6.08 -47.53
C ASN A 339 9.24 6.30 -46.14
N ASP A 340 8.43 6.73 -45.19
CA ASP A 340 8.85 6.99 -43.81
C ASP A 340 9.22 5.68 -43.07
N ASN A 341 8.67 4.54 -43.49
CA ASN A 341 9.05 3.19 -43.05
C ASN A 341 10.13 2.51 -43.93
N GLY A 342 10.75 3.22 -44.89
CA GLY A 342 11.89 2.74 -45.70
C GLY A 342 11.54 2.00 -47.01
N TYR A 343 10.27 1.96 -47.39
CA TYR A 343 9.74 1.28 -48.59
C TYR A 343 9.28 2.24 -49.72
N GLY A 344 9.63 3.53 -49.64
CA GLY A 344 9.24 4.56 -50.63
C GLY A 344 9.80 4.34 -52.05
N GLY A 345 10.67 3.35 -52.21
CA GLY A 345 11.20 2.87 -53.49
C GLY A 345 10.23 1.99 -54.30
N ILE A 346 9.09 1.58 -53.73
CA ILE A 346 7.97 0.89 -54.42
C ILE A 346 7.66 1.52 -55.80
N ASP A 347 7.23 0.73 -56.78
CA ASP A 347 6.93 1.25 -58.12
C ASP A 347 5.66 2.12 -58.15
N GLY A 348 5.18 2.51 -59.34
CA GLY A 348 4.08 3.45 -59.51
C GLY A 348 2.76 2.74 -59.78
N VAL A 349 1.68 3.16 -59.12
CA VAL A 349 0.35 2.56 -59.29
C VAL A 349 -0.60 3.48 -60.08
N LEU A 350 -1.48 2.88 -60.89
CA LEU A 350 -2.64 3.56 -61.48
C LEU A 350 -3.86 3.42 -60.56
N ILE A 351 -4.69 4.44 -60.46
CA ILE A 351 -6.04 4.35 -59.87
C ILE A 351 -7.06 4.60 -60.99
N SER A 352 -7.75 3.53 -61.40
CA SER A 352 -8.86 3.57 -62.36
C SER A 352 -10.14 3.97 -61.61
N TRP A 353 -10.66 5.17 -61.90
CA TRP A 353 -11.88 5.67 -61.28
C TRP A 353 -12.65 6.64 -62.20
N PRO A 354 -14.00 6.62 -62.21
CA PRO A 354 -14.86 5.64 -61.55
C PRO A 354 -14.96 4.33 -62.35
N ASP A 355 -14.74 3.19 -61.69
CA ASP A 355 -14.87 1.87 -62.30
C ASP A 355 -16.27 1.23 -62.11
N ALA A 356 -16.51 0.08 -62.74
CA ALA A 356 -17.78 -0.64 -62.72
C ALA A 356 -17.76 -1.93 -61.87
N ASP A 357 -16.58 -2.55 -61.68
CA ASP A 357 -16.43 -3.78 -60.91
C ASP A 357 -16.19 -3.50 -59.40
N HIS A 358 -16.19 -4.52 -58.54
CA HIS A 358 -15.82 -4.33 -57.13
C HIS A 358 -14.38 -3.79 -57.00
N ALA A 359 -14.08 -3.09 -55.89
CA ALA A 359 -12.72 -2.65 -55.62
C ALA A 359 -11.75 -3.85 -55.59
N HIS A 360 -10.64 -3.72 -56.32
CA HIS A 360 -9.58 -4.73 -56.39
C HIS A 360 -8.29 -4.12 -56.95
N TYR A 361 -7.14 -4.64 -56.52
CA TYR A 361 -5.85 -4.47 -57.18
C TYR A 361 -5.64 -5.52 -58.28
N LYS A 362 -4.91 -5.15 -59.33
CA LYS A 362 -4.64 -6.04 -60.47
C LYS A 362 -3.16 -6.05 -60.86
N PRO A 363 -2.38 -7.06 -60.42
CA PRO A 363 -0.95 -7.21 -60.70
C PRO A 363 -0.48 -6.91 -62.12
N ILE A 364 -1.12 -7.51 -63.13
CA ILE A 364 -0.69 -7.44 -64.54
C ILE A 364 -0.70 -6.01 -65.11
N TRP A 365 -1.41 -5.09 -64.46
CA TRP A 365 -1.61 -3.72 -64.93
C TRP A 365 -1.18 -2.67 -63.90
N GLU A 366 -0.63 -3.07 -62.74
CA GLU A 366 -0.26 -2.18 -61.63
C GLU A 366 -1.40 -1.16 -61.34
N THR A 367 -2.64 -1.64 -61.36
CA THR A 367 -3.85 -0.80 -61.32
C THR A 367 -4.75 -1.19 -60.16
N ILE A 368 -5.14 -0.19 -59.37
CA ILE A 368 -6.23 -0.24 -58.39
C ILE A 368 -7.51 0.21 -59.10
N TYR A 369 -8.56 -0.59 -59.01
CA TYR A 369 -9.89 -0.26 -59.56
C TYR A 369 -10.81 0.18 -58.42
N ILE A 370 -11.43 1.36 -58.53
CA ILE A 370 -12.34 1.90 -57.51
C ILE A 370 -13.70 2.25 -58.14
N PRO A 371 -14.79 1.55 -57.77
CA PRO A 371 -16.12 1.89 -58.26
C PRO A 371 -16.72 3.11 -57.57
N GLU A 372 -17.73 3.71 -58.21
CA GLU A 372 -18.45 4.89 -57.71
C GLU A 372 -18.97 4.70 -56.27
N PHE A 373 -19.50 3.53 -55.91
CA PHE A 373 -20.00 3.26 -54.55
C PHE A 373 -18.92 3.09 -53.47
N ARG A 374 -17.63 3.00 -53.86
CA ARG A 374 -16.46 2.99 -52.97
C ARG A 374 -15.64 4.29 -53.06
N GLN A 375 -16.06 5.29 -53.84
CA GLN A 375 -15.21 6.44 -54.19
C GLN A 375 -14.78 7.36 -53.03
N TRP A 376 -15.38 7.22 -51.85
CA TRP A 376 -14.99 7.91 -50.61
C TRP A 376 -14.34 6.99 -49.56
N ARG A 377 -14.16 5.70 -49.88
CA ARG A 377 -13.61 4.65 -48.99
C ARG A 377 -12.09 4.68 -49.00
N GLU A 378 -11.53 5.59 -48.21
CA GLU A 378 -10.09 5.76 -48.00
C GLU A 378 -9.42 4.48 -47.46
N ASP A 379 -10.15 3.76 -46.60
CA ASP A 379 -9.83 2.42 -46.09
C ASP A 379 -9.72 1.35 -47.21
N THR A 380 -10.56 1.47 -48.25
CA THR A 380 -10.50 0.57 -49.41
C THR A 380 -9.32 0.96 -50.30
N THR A 381 -9.10 2.25 -50.58
CA THR A 381 -7.92 2.72 -51.34
C THR A 381 -6.60 2.24 -50.72
N CYS A 382 -6.46 2.34 -49.40
CA CYS A 382 -5.25 1.92 -48.70
C CYS A 382 -5.11 0.39 -48.59
N HIS A 383 -6.22 -0.37 -48.59
CA HIS A 383 -6.21 -1.83 -48.69
C HIS A 383 -5.67 -2.29 -50.05
N GLU A 384 -6.23 -1.77 -51.16
CA GLU A 384 -5.75 -2.11 -52.51
C GLU A 384 -4.30 -1.68 -52.74
N TYR A 385 -3.86 -0.58 -52.10
CA TYR A 385 -2.46 -0.16 -52.10
C TYR A 385 -1.55 -1.11 -51.28
N GLY A 386 -2.10 -1.84 -50.31
CA GLY A 386 -1.43 -2.94 -49.61
C GLY A 386 -1.17 -4.15 -50.51
N HIS A 387 -2.10 -4.50 -51.40
CA HIS A 387 -1.85 -5.53 -52.42
C HIS A 387 -0.81 -5.10 -53.46
N HIS A 388 -0.76 -3.81 -53.82
CA HIS A 388 0.33 -3.28 -54.64
C HIS A 388 1.69 -3.43 -53.94
N TRP A 389 1.77 -3.15 -52.63
CA TRP A 389 2.98 -3.44 -51.86
C TRP A 389 3.33 -4.93 -51.82
N GLN A 390 2.35 -5.82 -51.63
CA GLN A 390 2.58 -7.27 -51.70
C GLN A 390 3.14 -7.69 -53.07
N GLN A 391 2.62 -7.15 -54.16
CA GLN A 391 3.10 -7.46 -55.51
C GLN A 391 4.58 -7.08 -55.74
N ASP A 392 5.05 -6.00 -55.12
CA ASP A 392 6.44 -5.54 -55.25
C ASP A 392 7.41 -6.27 -54.30
N PHE A 393 6.93 -6.80 -53.17
CA PHE A 393 7.78 -7.27 -52.06
C PHE A 393 7.51 -8.71 -51.55
N THR A 394 6.53 -9.45 -52.09
CA THR A 394 6.17 -10.82 -51.66
C THR A 394 5.82 -11.74 -52.85
N GLU A 395 6.02 -13.06 -52.72
CA GLU A 395 5.61 -14.05 -53.73
C GLU A 395 4.09 -14.28 -53.69
N THR A 396 3.35 -13.51 -54.50
CA THR A 396 1.91 -13.73 -54.70
C THR A 396 1.67 -14.94 -55.62
N GLU A 397 1.57 -16.14 -55.04
CA GLU A 397 0.81 -17.22 -55.70
C GLU A 397 -0.67 -16.78 -55.81
N GLY A 398 -1.39 -17.22 -56.85
CA GLY A 398 -2.76 -16.77 -57.07
C GLY A 398 -3.71 -17.35 -56.02
N GLY A 399 -4.36 -16.49 -55.22
CA GLY A 399 -5.26 -16.89 -54.13
C GLY A 399 -6.39 -17.82 -54.58
N ASP A 400 -6.77 -18.76 -53.71
CA ASP A 400 -7.82 -19.75 -53.96
C ASP A 400 -9.13 -19.31 -53.30
N TYR A 401 -9.57 -18.11 -53.68
CA TYR A 401 -10.83 -17.50 -53.23
C TYR A 401 -12.08 -18.35 -53.52
N CYS A 402 -11.97 -19.42 -54.33
CA CYS A 402 -13.06 -20.34 -54.64
C CYS A 402 -12.85 -21.72 -53.95
N ASN A 403 -12.40 -21.73 -52.69
CA ASN A 403 -11.95 -22.97 -52.05
C ASN A 403 -13.15 -23.86 -51.61
N PRO A 404 -13.23 -25.15 -52.03
CA PRO A 404 -14.42 -25.96 -51.79
C PRO A 404 -14.70 -26.26 -50.31
N GLY A 405 -15.59 -25.47 -49.70
CA GLY A 405 -15.94 -25.55 -48.28
C GLY A 405 -15.50 -24.35 -47.45
N GLY A 406 -14.95 -23.30 -48.08
CA GLY A 406 -14.77 -21.98 -47.51
C GLY A 406 -16.08 -21.37 -47.02
N ARG A 407 -15.97 -20.40 -46.12
CA ARG A 407 -17.10 -19.58 -45.65
C ARG A 407 -17.19 -18.34 -46.53
N CYS A 408 -18.38 -17.77 -46.65
CA CYS A 408 -18.69 -16.68 -47.59
C CYS A 408 -18.56 -16.99 -49.11
N ASP A 409 -18.30 -18.24 -49.49
CA ASP A 409 -18.35 -18.74 -50.88
C ASP A 409 -19.78 -19.04 -51.35
N ASP A 410 -20.57 -17.99 -51.62
CA ASP A 410 -21.95 -18.13 -52.10
C ASP A 410 -22.02 -18.45 -53.61
N SER A 411 -23.07 -19.16 -54.04
CA SER A 411 -23.03 -19.94 -55.29
C SER A 411 -22.94 -19.10 -56.58
N GLY A 412 -21.71 -18.80 -57.01
CA GLY A 412 -21.39 -18.11 -58.28
C GLY A 412 -20.59 -16.82 -58.13
N ASP A 413 -20.29 -16.39 -56.90
CA ASP A 413 -19.47 -15.22 -56.58
C ASP A 413 -18.50 -15.65 -55.47
N CYS A 414 -17.22 -15.87 -55.84
CA CYS A 414 -16.19 -16.31 -54.90
C CYS A 414 -15.66 -15.10 -54.13
N GLY A 415 -15.57 -15.18 -52.81
CA GLY A 415 -15.24 -14.03 -51.98
C GLY A 415 -14.69 -14.44 -50.62
N HIS A 416 -14.25 -13.45 -49.85
CA HIS A 416 -13.60 -13.65 -48.57
C HIS A 416 -14.23 -12.79 -47.46
N CYS A 417 -14.04 -13.20 -46.22
CA CYS A 417 -14.70 -12.65 -45.04
C CYS A 417 -13.75 -12.50 -43.86
N GLN A 418 -13.40 -11.23 -43.56
CA GLN A 418 -12.48 -10.80 -42.51
C GLN A 418 -12.47 -11.64 -41.22
N TRP A 419 -13.63 -12.10 -40.73
CA TRP A 419 -13.76 -12.78 -39.43
C TRP A 419 -14.11 -14.27 -39.49
N CYS A 420 -13.99 -14.91 -40.66
CA CYS A 420 -14.32 -16.32 -40.86
C CYS A 420 -13.11 -17.17 -41.30
N GLU A 421 -13.22 -18.49 -41.15
CA GLU A 421 -12.20 -19.45 -41.59
C GLU A 421 -12.21 -19.67 -43.10
N GLU A 422 -11.06 -19.46 -43.74
CA GLU A 422 -10.78 -19.85 -45.13
C GLU A 422 -9.54 -20.75 -45.16
N ASN A 423 -8.42 -20.27 -45.72
CA ASN A 423 -7.13 -20.94 -45.63
C ASN A 423 -6.01 -19.97 -45.21
N ALA A 424 -4.85 -20.51 -44.90
CA ALA A 424 -3.76 -19.74 -44.31
C ALA A 424 -3.04 -18.80 -45.29
N PHE A 425 -3.17 -19.02 -46.60
CA PHE A 425 -2.61 -18.15 -47.62
C PHE A 425 -3.51 -16.93 -47.81
N ASP A 426 -4.80 -17.15 -48.08
CA ASP A 426 -5.77 -16.06 -48.31
C ASP A 426 -5.89 -15.17 -47.06
N ALA A 427 -5.88 -15.75 -45.85
CA ALA A 427 -5.84 -15.00 -44.60
C ALA A 427 -4.62 -14.07 -44.47
N MET A 428 -3.45 -14.45 -45.02
CA MET A 428 -2.27 -13.56 -45.07
C MET A 428 -2.41 -12.54 -46.21
N GLN A 429 -2.87 -12.98 -47.38
CA GLN A 429 -3.02 -12.16 -48.58
C GLN A 429 -3.96 -10.97 -48.33
N GLU A 430 -5.08 -11.17 -47.64
CA GLU A 430 -6.07 -10.14 -47.33
C GLU A 430 -5.93 -9.53 -45.92
N GLY A 431 -5.51 -10.32 -44.92
CA GLY A 431 -5.31 -9.84 -43.55
C GLY A 431 -4.17 -8.83 -43.39
N PHE A 432 -3.08 -8.96 -44.15
CA PHE A 432 -2.00 -7.99 -44.11
C PHE A 432 -2.42 -6.62 -44.70
N PRO A 433 -3.10 -6.53 -45.87
CA PRO A 433 -3.69 -5.30 -46.39
C PRO A 433 -4.77 -4.67 -45.49
N ASN A 434 -5.56 -5.48 -44.78
CA ASN A 434 -6.48 -4.99 -43.75
C ASN A 434 -5.72 -4.18 -42.68
N TRP A 435 -4.68 -4.76 -42.07
CA TRP A 435 -3.82 -4.06 -41.10
C TRP A 435 -3.10 -2.86 -41.73
N PHE A 436 -2.54 -3.03 -42.93
CA PHE A 436 -1.81 -1.99 -43.65
C PHE A 436 -2.65 -0.72 -43.86
N SER A 437 -3.94 -0.89 -44.19
CA SER A 437 -4.90 0.19 -44.32
C SER A 437 -5.15 0.93 -43.01
N GLN A 438 -5.34 0.20 -41.90
CA GLN A 438 -5.46 0.77 -40.55
C GLN A 438 -4.16 1.47 -40.10
N ALA A 439 -3.01 0.85 -40.31
CA ALA A 439 -1.70 1.38 -39.95
C ALA A 439 -1.33 2.67 -40.71
N ILE A 440 -1.84 2.85 -41.94
CA ILE A 440 -1.76 4.12 -42.66
C ILE A 440 -2.74 5.15 -42.08
N THR A 441 -4.04 4.81 -42.02
CA THR A 441 -5.12 5.76 -41.70
C THR A 441 -5.11 6.24 -40.25
N SER A 442 -4.72 5.38 -39.31
CA SER A 442 -4.52 5.72 -37.88
C SER A 442 -3.48 6.84 -37.65
N THR A 443 -2.52 7.02 -38.55
CA THR A 443 -1.54 8.13 -38.44
C THR A 443 -2.11 9.49 -38.85
N TRP A 444 -3.24 9.54 -39.56
CA TRP A 444 -3.77 10.76 -40.16
C TRP A 444 -4.21 11.83 -39.14
N PRO A 445 -4.86 11.48 -38.00
CA PRO A 445 -5.20 12.47 -36.97
C PRO A 445 -3.98 13.20 -36.41
N LEU A 446 -2.86 12.48 -36.20
CA LEU A 446 -1.62 13.05 -35.68
C LEU A 446 -0.86 13.86 -36.74
N ASN A 447 -0.72 13.30 -37.94
CA ASN A 447 0.08 13.91 -39.01
C ASN A 447 -0.66 15.09 -39.67
N TYR A 448 -1.91 14.86 -40.08
CA TYR A 448 -2.67 15.79 -40.93
C TYR A 448 -3.83 16.50 -40.20
N GLY A 449 -4.18 16.11 -38.97
CA GLY A 449 -5.22 16.77 -38.16
C GLY A 449 -6.66 16.34 -38.50
N PHE A 450 -6.83 15.23 -39.22
CA PHE A 450 -8.14 14.65 -39.56
C PHE A 450 -8.06 13.12 -39.57
N SER A 451 -9.18 12.46 -39.26
CA SER A 451 -9.35 11.01 -39.46
C SER A 451 -9.78 10.71 -40.89
N SER A 452 -9.68 9.46 -41.31
CA SER A 452 -10.43 8.97 -42.47
C SER A 452 -11.95 9.11 -42.25
N ILE A 453 -12.74 9.13 -43.33
CA ILE A 453 -14.22 9.09 -43.29
C ILE A 453 -14.67 7.67 -42.93
N PHE A 454 -13.94 6.69 -43.45
CA PHE A 454 -14.10 5.27 -43.20
C PHE A 454 -12.75 4.69 -42.85
N ASP A 455 -12.71 3.83 -41.84
CA ASP A 455 -11.57 3.09 -41.35
C ASP A 455 -11.82 1.59 -41.48
N ARG A 456 -10.73 0.81 -41.42
CA ARG A 456 -10.79 -0.61 -41.06
C ARG A 456 -10.36 -0.69 -39.60
N ASP A 457 -11.20 -1.32 -38.80
CA ASP A 457 -10.96 -1.59 -37.39
C ASP A 457 -10.59 -3.08 -37.24
N ALA A 458 -9.33 -3.31 -36.88
CA ALA A 458 -8.79 -4.58 -36.41
C ALA A 458 -8.21 -4.42 -34.98
N GLU A 459 -8.64 -3.41 -34.21
CA GLU A 459 -8.25 -3.26 -32.79
C GLU A 459 -8.85 -4.35 -31.90
N SER A 460 -9.92 -5.01 -32.34
CA SER A 460 -10.58 -6.07 -31.56
C SER A 460 -11.05 -7.22 -32.42
N ILE A 461 -10.89 -8.44 -31.91
CA ILE A 461 -11.26 -9.65 -32.67
C ILE A 461 -12.78 -9.88 -32.66
N ALA A 462 -13.36 -10.09 -33.84
CA ALA A 462 -14.76 -10.48 -33.98
C ALA A 462 -14.94 -11.98 -34.27
N ARG A 463 -16.20 -12.44 -34.19
CA ARG A 463 -16.59 -13.82 -34.44
C ARG A 463 -17.14 -13.97 -35.85
N CYS A 464 -16.92 -15.14 -36.46
CA CYS A 464 -17.56 -15.48 -37.72
C CYS A 464 -19.09 -15.55 -37.52
N THR A 465 -19.82 -14.79 -38.33
CA THR A 465 -21.30 -14.77 -38.36
C THR A 465 -21.90 -15.40 -39.61
N ASP A 466 -21.08 -15.78 -40.59
CA ASP A 466 -21.54 -16.44 -41.82
C ASP A 466 -22.29 -17.75 -41.51
N GLY A 467 -23.27 -18.10 -42.34
CA GLY A 467 -24.13 -19.27 -42.15
C GLY A 467 -24.95 -19.29 -40.84
N GLY A 468 -24.94 -18.20 -40.05
CA GLY A 468 -25.53 -18.14 -38.71
C GLY A 468 -24.62 -18.66 -37.59
N LEU A 469 -23.30 -18.71 -37.83
CA LEU A 469 -22.30 -19.08 -36.82
C LEU A 469 -22.11 -17.96 -35.78
N ASN A 470 -21.45 -18.29 -34.65
CA ASN A 470 -21.15 -17.36 -33.56
C ASN A 470 -19.97 -17.89 -32.75
N GLN A 471 -18.82 -18.02 -33.40
CA GLN A 471 -17.59 -18.56 -32.82
C GLN A 471 -16.36 -17.81 -33.33
N PHE A 472 -15.26 -17.92 -32.59
CA PHE A 472 -13.94 -17.61 -33.12
C PHE A 472 -13.44 -18.83 -33.89
N ASP A 473 -12.85 -18.59 -35.06
CA ASP A 473 -12.30 -19.62 -35.94
C ASP A 473 -10.79 -19.82 -35.74
N ASP A 474 -10.17 -20.64 -36.58
CA ASP A 474 -8.71 -20.86 -36.58
C ASP A 474 -7.98 -19.56 -36.94
N PRO A 475 -7.23 -18.92 -36.01
CA PRO A 475 -6.61 -17.62 -36.24
C PRO A 475 -5.53 -17.66 -37.32
N ASN A 476 -5.00 -18.85 -37.66
CA ASN A 476 -4.07 -19.01 -38.78
C ASN A 476 -4.77 -19.04 -40.16
N LYS A 477 -6.10 -18.90 -40.22
CA LYS A 477 -6.90 -18.94 -41.46
C LYS A 477 -7.99 -17.87 -41.51
N THR A 478 -7.85 -16.81 -40.72
CA THR A 478 -8.82 -15.71 -40.64
C THR A 478 -8.08 -14.38 -40.73
N GLU A 479 -8.40 -13.58 -41.76
CA GLU A 479 -7.73 -12.31 -42.07
C GLU A 479 -7.66 -11.35 -40.88
N GLY A 480 -8.79 -11.17 -40.19
CA GLY A 480 -8.94 -10.24 -39.08
C GLY A 480 -8.12 -10.64 -37.86
N MET A 481 -7.82 -11.93 -37.68
CA MET A 481 -6.98 -12.41 -36.58
C MET A 481 -5.51 -12.07 -36.80
N ILE A 482 -5.01 -12.16 -38.04
CA ILE A 482 -3.66 -11.67 -38.36
C ILE A 482 -3.63 -10.14 -38.43
N ALA A 483 -4.67 -9.48 -38.95
CA ALA A 483 -4.74 -8.03 -39.00
C ALA A 483 -4.67 -7.42 -37.59
N ALA A 484 -5.44 -7.97 -36.65
CA ALA A 484 -5.45 -7.55 -35.25
C ALA A 484 -4.14 -7.89 -34.53
N PHE A 485 -3.56 -9.08 -34.75
CA PHE A 485 -2.22 -9.39 -34.23
C PHE A 485 -1.13 -8.40 -34.69
N LEU A 486 -1.21 -7.89 -35.92
CA LEU A 486 -0.27 -6.88 -36.41
C LEU A 486 -0.57 -5.48 -35.85
N GLN A 487 -1.84 -5.18 -35.56
CA GLN A 487 -2.27 -3.96 -34.88
C GLN A 487 -1.71 -3.94 -33.45
N ASP A 488 -1.98 -4.98 -32.63
CA ASP A 488 -1.48 -5.21 -31.27
C ASP A 488 0.06 -5.22 -31.12
N LEU A 489 0.81 -5.27 -32.23
CA LEU A 489 2.27 -5.14 -32.20
C LEU A 489 2.75 -3.72 -32.49
N THR A 490 1.92 -2.85 -33.05
CA THR A 490 2.35 -1.58 -33.67
C THR A 490 1.64 -0.34 -33.19
N ASP A 491 0.49 -0.47 -32.55
CA ASP A 491 -0.29 0.63 -32.01
C ASP A 491 0.17 1.00 -30.57
N SER A 492 -0.62 1.79 -29.83
CA SER A 492 -0.27 2.29 -28.48
C SER A 492 -1.37 2.11 -27.43
N ASN A 493 -2.35 1.26 -27.68
CA ASN A 493 -3.53 1.07 -26.83
C ASN A 493 -3.41 -0.06 -25.77
N ASN A 494 -2.28 -0.75 -25.68
CA ASN A 494 -1.88 -1.70 -24.62
C ASN A 494 -2.98 -2.20 -23.66
N GLU A 495 -3.87 -3.06 -24.16
CA GLU A 495 -4.92 -3.70 -23.37
C GLU A 495 -4.83 -5.24 -23.36
N VAL A 496 -5.85 -5.86 -22.76
CA VAL A 496 -6.12 -7.29 -22.86
C VAL A 496 -7.48 -7.44 -23.50
N ASP A 497 -7.52 -8.07 -24.67
CA ASP A 497 -8.73 -8.16 -25.45
C ASP A 497 -9.77 -9.04 -24.75
N ALA A 498 -11.06 -8.70 -24.87
CA ALA A 498 -12.12 -9.34 -24.06
C ALA A 498 -12.29 -10.85 -24.35
N SER A 499 -11.69 -11.33 -25.45
CA SER A 499 -11.67 -12.72 -25.88
C SER A 499 -10.26 -13.33 -25.98
N ALA A 500 -9.26 -12.67 -25.40
CA ALA A 500 -7.89 -13.13 -25.30
C ALA A 500 -7.74 -14.47 -24.58
N LEU A 501 -6.63 -15.16 -24.85
CA LEU A 501 -6.20 -16.33 -24.09
C LEU A 501 -5.48 -15.93 -22.81
N ASN A 502 -5.18 -16.91 -21.95
CA ASN A 502 -4.57 -16.66 -20.65
C ASN A 502 -3.19 -16.00 -20.79
N GLY A 503 -3.08 -14.73 -20.40
CA GLY A 503 -1.85 -13.93 -20.55
C GLY A 503 -1.64 -13.36 -21.95
N GLY A 504 -2.64 -13.42 -22.84
CA GLY A 504 -2.69 -12.57 -24.02
C GLY A 504 -2.84 -11.11 -23.62
N GLN A 505 -2.14 -10.22 -24.33
CA GLN A 505 -2.06 -8.78 -24.05
C GLN A 505 -1.35 -8.05 -25.20
N ASP A 506 -1.81 -6.86 -25.61
CA ASP A 506 -0.90 -5.87 -26.23
C ASP A 506 0.01 -5.28 -25.13
N ALA A 507 1.32 -5.49 -25.33
CA ALA A 507 2.37 -4.99 -24.47
C ALA A 507 3.42 -4.13 -25.19
N VAL A 508 3.29 -3.86 -26.50
CA VAL A 508 4.36 -3.25 -27.32
C VAL A 508 3.88 -2.36 -28.46
N THR A 509 4.42 -1.14 -28.50
CA THR A 509 4.32 -0.22 -29.65
C THR A 509 5.55 -0.33 -30.56
N TRP A 510 5.50 -1.19 -31.58
CA TRP A 510 6.58 -1.26 -32.59
C TRP A 510 6.36 -0.28 -33.74
N SER A 511 7.47 0.16 -34.35
CA SER A 511 7.41 0.77 -35.67
C SER A 511 6.90 -0.24 -36.71
N ALA A 512 5.91 0.13 -37.51
CA ALA A 512 5.39 -0.69 -38.62
C ALA A 512 6.49 -1.21 -39.57
N GLN A 513 7.60 -0.48 -39.74
CA GLN A 513 8.80 -0.95 -40.42
C GLN A 513 9.28 -2.36 -39.99
N ARG A 514 9.12 -2.76 -38.72
CA ARG A 514 9.47 -4.12 -38.25
C ARG A 514 8.59 -5.18 -38.93
N ILE A 515 7.29 -4.92 -39.03
CA ILE A 515 6.33 -5.81 -39.69
C ILE A 515 6.57 -5.86 -41.21
N LEU A 516 6.78 -4.70 -41.85
CA LEU A 516 7.12 -4.64 -43.27
C LEU A 516 8.42 -5.39 -43.61
N GLN A 517 9.44 -5.28 -42.75
CA GLN A 517 10.70 -6.04 -42.89
C GLN A 517 10.51 -7.53 -42.65
N ALA A 518 9.65 -7.93 -41.71
CA ALA A 518 9.32 -9.33 -41.50
C ALA A 518 8.66 -9.93 -42.75
N GLN A 519 7.59 -9.30 -43.25
CA GLN A 519 6.85 -9.75 -44.41
C GLN A 519 7.72 -9.70 -45.69
N GLY A 520 8.25 -8.55 -46.05
CA GLY A 520 8.90 -8.31 -47.36
C GLY A 520 10.35 -8.79 -47.48
N ILE A 521 10.86 -9.61 -46.54
CA ILE A 521 12.20 -10.21 -46.60
C ILE A 521 12.20 -11.71 -46.27
N ASP A 522 11.37 -12.17 -45.31
CA ASP A 522 11.22 -13.63 -45.07
C ASP A 522 10.07 -14.25 -45.87
N ASP A 523 9.23 -13.43 -46.50
CA ASP A 523 8.10 -13.81 -47.35
C ASP A 523 7.19 -14.91 -46.76
N PRO A 524 6.65 -14.71 -45.54
CA PRO A 524 5.83 -15.72 -44.89
C PRO A 524 4.42 -15.74 -45.50
N VAL A 525 4.11 -16.87 -46.14
CA VAL A 525 2.83 -17.16 -46.81
C VAL A 525 1.69 -17.62 -45.86
N SER A 526 1.80 -17.37 -44.56
CA SER A 526 0.75 -17.66 -43.56
C SER A 526 0.97 -16.95 -42.22
N PRO A 527 -0.08 -16.73 -41.41
CA PRO A 527 0.04 -16.08 -40.10
C PRO A 527 1.06 -16.73 -39.15
N TYR A 528 1.04 -18.06 -38.98
CA TYR A 528 2.03 -18.74 -38.15
C TYR A 528 3.45 -18.63 -38.71
N ALA A 529 3.63 -18.58 -40.03
CA ALA A 529 4.94 -18.34 -40.63
C ALA A 529 5.43 -16.90 -40.33
N LEU A 530 4.54 -15.90 -40.37
CA LEU A 530 4.91 -14.52 -40.04
C LEU A 530 5.27 -14.37 -38.55
N ILE A 531 4.48 -14.98 -37.65
CA ILE A 531 4.81 -15.05 -36.21
C ILE A 531 6.19 -15.69 -35.99
N ALA A 532 6.50 -16.80 -36.68
CA ALA A 532 7.81 -17.44 -36.59
C ALA A 532 8.95 -16.56 -37.13
N SER A 533 8.74 -15.85 -38.24
CA SER A 533 9.71 -14.89 -38.79
C SER A 533 9.94 -13.70 -37.87
N LEU A 534 8.89 -13.14 -37.28
CA LEU A 534 8.97 -12.05 -36.29
C LEU A 534 9.81 -12.47 -35.08
N ARG A 535 9.59 -13.68 -34.52
CA ARG A 535 10.41 -14.23 -33.42
C ARG A 535 11.88 -14.38 -33.81
N SER A 536 12.14 -14.95 -34.99
CA SER A 536 13.49 -15.17 -35.52
C SER A 536 14.26 -13.85 -35.68
N ARG A 537 13.58 -12.78 -36.08
CA ARG A 537 14.15 -11.43 -36.24
C ARG A 537 14.25 -10.63 -34.94
N HIS A 538 13.32 -10.83 -34.02
CA HIS A 538 13.19 -10.07 -32.77
C HIS A 538 13.21 -10.96 -31.52
N PRO A 539 14.27 -11.75 -31.28
CA PRO A 539 14.38 -12.61 -30.11
C PRO A 539 14.45 -11.80 -28.80
N GLU A 540 14.71 -10.49 -28.86
CA GLU A 540 14.60 -9.59 -27.70
C GLU A 540 13.15 -9.33 -27.24
N SER A 541 12.16 -9.77 -28.03
CA SER A 541 10.74 -9.50 -27.82
C SER A 541 9.86 -10.74 -27.93
N GLU A 542 10.41 -11.96 -27.82
CA GLU A 542 9.61 -13.20 -27.98
C GLU A 542 8.37 -13.22 -27.05
N ASP A 543 8.52 -12.91 -25.76
CA ASP A 543 7.40 -12.80 -24.81
C ASP A 543 6.27 -11.88 -25.31
N ALA A 544 6.63 -10.72 -25.90
CA ALA A 544 5.65 -9.75 -26.40
C ALA A 544 4.94 -10.23 -27.67
N ILE A 545 5.67 -10.92 -28.56
CA ILE A 545 5.09 -11.56 -29.75
C ILE A 545 4.10 -12.66 -29.31
N TRP A 546 4.44 -13.45 -28.29
CA TRP A 546 3.51 -14.45 -27.75
C TRP A 546 2.28 -13.80 -27.12
N MET A 547 2.44 -12.74 -26.31
CA MET A 547 1.32 -12.05 -25.67
C MET A 547 0.35 -11.44 -26.68
N ALA A 548 0.83 -10.74 -27.72
CA ALA A 548 -0.03 -10.22 -28.78
C ALA A 548 -0.73 -11.35 -29.58
N ALA A 549 -0.01 -12.43 -29.87
CA ALA A 549 -0.59 -13.58 -30.56
C ALA A 549 -1.66 -14.29 -29.71
N ALA A 550 -1.45 -14.41 -28.40
CA ALA A 550 -2.42 -14.96 -27.46
C ALA A 550 -3.61 -14.01 -27.21
N ASN A 551 -3.43 -12.69 -27.35
CA ASN A 551 -4.52 -11.70 -27.39
C ASN A 551 -5.47 -12.05 -28.57
N ASN A 552 -4.86 -12.30 -29.73
CA ASN A 552 -5.51 -12.70 -30.98
C ASN A 552 -5.76 -14.21 -31.12
N ARG A 553 -5.79 -14.92 -29.99
CA ARG A 553 -6.18 -16.34 -29.87
C ARG A 553 -5.32 -17.37 -30.60
N PHE A 554 -4.15 -17.00 -31.13
CA PHE A 554 -3.17 -17.97 -31.62
C PHE A 554 -2.69 -18.89 -30.47
N THR A 555 -2.51 -20.19 -30.74
CA THR A 555 -2.20 -21.22 -29.73
C THR A 555 -1.09 -22.16 -30.19
N GLY A 556 -0.41 -22.81 -29.25
CA GLY A 556 0.58 -23.85 -29.57
C GLY A 556 1.81 -23.28 -30.29
N LEU A 557 2.12 -22.01 -29.99
CA LEU A 557 3.29 -21.33 -30.50
C LEU A 557 4.54 -21.72 -29.70
N ASP A 558 4.35 -22.10 -28.43
CA ASP A 558 5.36 -22.71 -27.58
C ASP A 558 5.29 -24.24 -27.60
N ASN A 559 6.47 -24.86 -27.49
CA ASN A 559 6.63 -26.31 -27.40
C ASN A 559 7.74 -26.72 -26.41
N THR A 560 8.27 -25.76 -25.63
CA THR A 560 9.30 -25.99 -24.63
C THR A 560 8.71 -25.80 -23.23
N ALA A 561 8.75 -26.84 -22.41
CA ALA A 561 8.15 -26.79 -21.09
C ALA A 561 9.00 -26.00 -20.06
N PRO A 562 8.37 -25.40 -19.03
CA PRO A 562 9.03 -24.60 -18.00
C PRO A 562 10.22 -25.27 -17.32
N SER A 563 11.14 -24.42 -16.88
CA SER A 563 12.26 -24.81 -16.02
C SER A 563 11.80 -25.52 -14.74
N ALA A 564 12.62 -26.49 -14.31
CA ALA A 564 12.37 -27.28 -13.12
C ALA A 564 12.23 -26.40 -11.87
N LEU A 565 11.20 -26.68 -11.06
CA LEU A 565 10.93 -25.96 -9.82
C LEU A 565 12.11 -26.03 -8.84
N THR A 566 12.45 -24.91 -8.19
CA THR A 566 13.52 -24.88 -7.17
C THR A 566 13.05 -24.28 -5.85
N GLY A 567 13.73 -24.62 -4.75
CA GLY A 567 13.48 -24.01 -3.44
C GLY A 567 12.19 -24.44 -2.74
N LEU A 568 11.52 -25.50 -3.18
CA LEU A 568 10.28 -26.01 -2.57
C LEU A 568 10.51 -26.40 -1.09
N ALA A 569 9.84 -25.69 -0.19
CA ALA A 569 9.95 -25.85 1.26
C ALA A 569 8.63 -25.45 1.97
N SER A 570 8.58 -25.66 3.29
CA SER A 570 7.48 -25.23 4.16
C SER A 570 8.03 -24.44 5.35
N THR A 571 7.29 -23.42 5.78
CA THR A 571 7.54 -22.64 7.01
C THR A 571 6.78 -23.19 8.20
N SER A 572 5.56 -23.71 8.00
CA SER A 572 4.74 -24.27 9.07
C SER A 572 5.17 -25.70 9.44
N HIS A 573 5.75 -26.46 8.51
CA HIS A 573 6.05 -27.89 8.71
C HIS A 573 7.50 -28.28 8.38
N ALA A 574 8.13 -29.02 9.29
CA ALA A 574 9.43 -29.65 9.06
C ALA A 574 9.27 -31.07 8.51
N THR A 575 10.25 -31.52 7.71
CA THR A 575 10.31 -32.93 7.24
C THR A 575 10.86 -33.92 8.28
N SER A 576 11.12 -33.44 9.50
CA SER A 576 11.54 -34.23 10.64
C SER A 576 10.76 -33.81 11.89
N GLY A 577 10.10 -34.76 12.54
CA GLY A 577 9.19 -34.50 13.66
C GLY A 577 7.74 -34.78 13.28
N ASN A 578 6.81 -34.26 14.08
CA ASN A 578 5.38 -34.30 13.80
C ASN A 578 4.72 -32.98 14.21
N SER A 579 3.55 -32.70 13.64
CA SER A 579 2.74 -31.51 13.91
C SER A 579 1.28 -31.91 14.16
N PRO A 580 0.55 -31.28 15.11
CA PRO A 580 -0.90 -31.45 15.22
C PRO A 580 -1.68 -30.56 14.24
N ASP A 581 -1.03 -29.58 13.61
CA ASP A 581 -1.61 -28.73 12.58
C ASP A 581 -1.72 -29.52 11.26
N GLY A 582 -2.94 -29.72 10.75
CA GLY A 582 -3.17 -30.39 9.48
C GLY A 582 -3.07 -29.47 8.25
N THR A 583 -2.82 -28.17 8.41
CA THR A 583 -2.69 -27.22 7.30
C THR A 583 -1.22 -26.92 6.96
N VAL A 584 -0.77 -27.40 5.80
CA VAL A 584 0.62 -27.30 5.38
C VAL A 584 0.79 -26.18 4.36
N GLU A 585 1.57 -25.16 4.73
CA GLU A 585 1.98 -24.07 3.84
C GLU A 585 3.24 -24.47 3.06
N LEU A 586 3.25 -24.22 1.76
CA LEU A 586 4.40 -24.44 0.89
C LEU A 586 4.80 -23.16 0.19
N TYR A 587 6.09 -22.99 -0.06
CA TYR A 587 6.65 -21.92 -0.88
C TYR A 587 7.78 -22.44 -1.76
N TRP A 588 8.04 -21.77 -2.88
CA TRP A 588 9.10 -22.11 -3.83
C TRP A 588 9.63 -20.84 -4.52
N ASN A 589 10.72 -20.98 -5.28
CA ASN A 589 11.18 -19.92 -6.17
C ASN A 589 10.37 -19.93 -7.47
N ALA A 590 10.14 -18.76 -8.07
CA ALA A 590 9.51 -18.69 -9.38
C ALA A 590 10.30 -19.50 -10.43
N SER A 591 9.62 -20.36 -11.19
CA SER A 591 10.19 -20.94 -12.41
C SER A 591 10.29 -19.86 -13.49
N THR A 592 11.22 -20.05 -14.43
CA THR A 592 11.24 -19.34 -15.71
C THR A 592 10.72 -20.25 -16.82
N ASP A 593 10.14 -19.62 -17.83
CA ASP A 593 9.83 -20.20 -19.12
C ASP A 593 10.53 -19.35 -20.21
N ASN A 594 10.66 -19.87 -21.44
CA ASN A 594 11.41 -19.19 -22.51
C ASN A 594 10.55 -18.53 -23.59
N TYR A 595 9.21 -18.64 -23.57
CA TYR A 595 8.39 -18.00 -24.59
C TYR A 595 6.95 -17.69 -24.14
N SER A 596 6.14 -18.70 -23.80
CA SER A 596 4.75 -18.47 -23.37
C SER A 596 4.65 -17.92 -21.94
N GLY A 597 5.71 -18.07 -21.14
CA GLY A 597 5.77 -17.59 -19.77
C GLY A 597 5.06 -18.53 -18.79
N ILE A 598 5.19 -18.28 -17.49
CA ILE A 598 4.51 -19.11 -16.48
C ILE A 598 3.02 -18.75 -16.42
N GLY A 599 2.16 -19.76 -16.64
CA GLY A 599 0.72 -19.67 -16.40
C GLY A 599 0.36 -19.93 -14.94
N GLY A 600 1.08 -20.83 -14.27
CA GLY A 600 0.95 -21.07 -12.84
C GLY A 600 1.68 -22.33 -12.37
N TYR A 601 1.21 -22.90 -11.27
CA TYR A 601 1.78 -24.11 -10.67
C TYR A 601 0.68 -25.14 -10.41
N SER A 602 0.96 -26.39 -10.78
CA SER A 602 0.15 -27.55 -10.41
C SER A 602 0.70 -28.19 -9.13
N VAL A 603 -0.18 -28.50 -8.18
CA VAL A 603 0.12 -29.02 -6.85
C VAL A 603 -0.65 -30.32 -6.60
N ARG A 604 0.05 -31.37 -6.16
CA ARG A 604 -0.55 -32.66 -5.83
C ARG A 604 -0.11 -33.16 -4.45
N VAL A 605 -1.06 -33.62 -3.65
CA VAL A 605 -0.85 -34.12 -2.28
C VAL A 605 -1.26 -35.58 -2.16
N GLY A 606 -0.55 -36.35 -1.34
CA GLY A 606 -0.98 -37.70 -0.97
C GLY A 606 0.01 -38.44 -0.07
N THR A 607 -0.36 -39.64 0.36
CA THR A 607 0.38 -40.47 1.31
C THR A 607 1.40 -41.40 0.65
N THR A 608 1.94 -41.00 -0.51
CA THR A 608 2.97 -41.76 -1.24
C THR A 608 3.96 -40.79 -1.89
N SER A 609 5.26 -41.08 -1.80
CA SER A 609 6.31 -40.30 -2.44
C SER A 609 6.27 -40.42 -3.98
N GLY A 610 6.63 -39.35 -4.70
CA GLY A 610 6.80 -39.36 -6.16
C GLY A 610 5.50 -39.20 -6.96
N LEU A 611 4.51 -38.50 -6.42
CA LEU A 611 3.29 -38.12 -7.14
C LEU A 611 3.63 -37.16 -8.28
N ILE A 612 3.10 -37.38 -9.48
CA ILE A 612 3.26 -36.45 -10.60
C ILE A 612 1.99 -35.57 -10.66
N PRO A 613 2.07 -34.24 -10.52
CA PRO A 613 0.92 -33.34 -10.76
C PRO A 613 0.48 -33.37 -12.24
N ASP A 614 -0.76 -33.01 -12.52
CA ASP A 614 -1.24 -32.82 -13.90
C ASP A 614 -0.97 -31.37 -14.38
N THR A 615 -1.62 -30.90 -15.45
CA THR A 615 -1.41 -29.54 -16.00
C THR A 615 -2.47 -28.54 -15.54
N THR A 616 -3.38 -28.94 -14.65
CA THR A 616 -4.32 -28.02 -13.99
C THR A 616 -3.53 -27.10 -13.06
N ILE A 617 -3.86 -25.81 -13.05
CA ILE A 617 -3.20 -24.82 -12.19
C ILE A 617 -4.02 -24.65 -10.91
N GLU A 618 -3.45 -25.02 -9.77
CA GLU A 618 -4.04 -24.78 -8.44
C GLU A 618 -3.66 -23.40 -7.87
N THR A 619 -2.55 -22.80 -8.31
CA THR A 619 -2.12 -21.46 -7.86
C THR A 619 -1.26 -20.75 -8.91
N THR A 620 -1.37 -19.43 -9.00
CA THR A 620 -0.44 -18.58 -9.76
C THR A 620 0.66 -17.98 -8.88
N ALA A 621 0.51 -18.04 -7.55
CA ALA A 621 1.51 -17.58 -6.60
C ALA A 621 2.63 -18.63 -6.43
N THR A 622 3.80 -18.19 -5.96
CA THR A 622 4.91 -19.10 -5.57
C THR A 622 4.74 -19.68 -4.17
N ASN A 623 3.49 -19.84 -3.74
CA ASN A 623 3.07 -20.44 -2.47
C ASN A 623 1.67 -21.07 -2.60
N TRP A 624 1.38 -22.00 -1.70
CA TRP A 624 0.11 -22.73 -1.63
C TRP A 624 -0.10 -23.33 -0.23
N GLU A 625 -1.35 -23.41 0.22
CA GLU A 625 -1.75 -23.96 1.51
C GLU A 625 -2.65 -25.19 1.30
N SER A 626 -2.43 -26.26 2.05
CA SER A 626 -3.27 -27.46 1.97
C SER A 626 -4.60 -27.29 2.69
N ALA A 627 -5.62 -28.02 2.23
CA ALA A 627 -6.77 -28.32 3.08
C ALA A 627 -6.30 -29.04 4.37
N ASN A 628 -7.10 -28.96 5.44
CA ASN A 628 -6.80 -29.61 6.72
C ASN A 628 -6.71 -31.14 6.58
N LEU A 629 -5.52 -31.70 6.83
CA LEU A 629 -5.18 -33.11 6.71
C LEU A 629 -5.45 -33.88 8.01
N ALA A 630 -5.73 -35.17 7.88
CA ALA A 630 -5.88 -36.07 9.03
C ALA A 630 -4.50 -36.57 9.53
N PRO A 631 -4.40 -37.19 10.72
CA PRO A 631 -3.15 -37.79 11.19
C PRO A 631 -2.64 -38.94 10.29
N ASP A 632 -1.67 -38.63 9.43
CA ASP A 632 -0.90 -39.57 8.59
C ASP A 632 0.41 -38.89 8.13
N THR A 633 1.16 -39.53 7.23
CA THR A 633 2.35 -38.96 6.59
C THR A 633 2.10 -38.62 5.12
N TYR A 634 2.37 -37.36 4.75
CA TYR A 634 2.07 -36.79 3.44
C TYR A 634 3.32 -36.35 2.66
N TRP A 635 3.19 -36.38 1.35
CA TRP A 635 4.09 -35.79 0.38
C TRP A 635 3.31 -34.81 -0.51
N PHE A 636 3.99 -33.74 -0.88
CA PHE A 636 3.48 -32.66 -1.71
C PHE A 636 4.38 -32.56 -2.93
N THR A 637 3.82 -32.53 -4.13
CA THR A 637 4.59 -32.35 -5.36
C THR A 637 4.05 -31.18 -6.16
N VAL A 638 4.97 -30.40 -6.72
CA VAL A 638 4.65 -29.13 -7.38
C VAL A 638 5.43 -29.03 -8.68
N ARG A 639 4.79 -28.57 -9.76
CA ARG A 639 5.46 -28.21 -11.01
C ARG A 639 4.91 -26.92 -11.58
N ALA A 640 5.75 -26.19 -12.31
CA ALA A 640 5.29 -25.08 -13.14
C ALA A 640 4.52 -25.59 -14.36
N VAL A 641 3.53 -24.82 -14.79
CA VAL A 641 2.81 -24.95 -16.06
C VAL A 641 2.91 -23.61 -16.78
N ASP A 642 3.28 -23.63 -18.05
CA ASP A 642 3.31 -22.43 -18.89
C ASP A 642 1.89 -21.98 -19.30
N ARG A 643 1.79 -21.01 -20.22
CA ARG A 643 0.51 -20.47 -20.68
C ARG A 643 -0.06 -21.19 -21.92
N ASP A 644 0.76 -21.89 -22.70
CA ASP A 644 0.32 -22.79 -23.79
C ASP A 644 -0.08 -24.19 -23.26
N GLY A 645 0.13 -24.45 -21.96
CA GLY A 645 -0.36 -25.61 -21.21
C GLY A 645 0.66 -26.73 -20.96
N MET A 646 1.96 -26.54 -21.20
CA MET A 646 2.95 -27.57 -20.92
C MET A 646 3.40 -27.55 -19.45
N GLY A 647 3.51 -28.74 -18.86
CA GLY A 647 3.94 -28.91 -17.48
C GLY A 647 5.42 -29.30 -17.40
N GLY A 648 6.22 -28.48 -16.71
CA GLY A 648 7.65 -28.73 -16.47
C GLY A 648 7.94 -29.89 -15.52
N ALA A 649 9.20 -30.02 -15.11
CA ALA A 649 9.62 -31.01 -14.13
C ALA A 649 9.10 -30.67 -12.71
N HIS A 650 8.66 -31.69 -11.97
CA HIS A 650 8.11 -31.54 -10.62
C HIS A 650 9.18 -31.66 -9.52
N ALA A 651 9.01 -30.92 -8.44
CA ALA A 651 9.71 -31.10 -7.17
C ALA A 651 8.81 -31.85 -6.16
N THR A 652 9.40 -32.30 -5.05
CA THR A 652 8.69 -32.99 -3.95
C THR A 652 9.13 -32.44 -2.60
N PHE A 653 8.17 -32.17 -1.72
CA PHE A 653 8.37 -31.87 -0.30
C PHE A 653 7.70 -32.95 0.57
N GLY A 654 8.35 -33.30 1.67
CA GLY A 654 7.92 -34.36 2.59
C GLY A 654 9.02 -35.40 2.85
N PRO A 655 8.76 -36.41 3.71
CA PRO A 655 7.50 -36.63 4.43
C PRO A 655 7.17 -35.51 5.43
N VAL A 656 5.89 -35.16 5.54
CA VAL A 656 5.34 -34.35 6.65
C VAL A 656 4.40 -35.26 7.45
N THR A 657 4.63 -35.40 8.75
CA THR A 657 3.81 -36.28 9.61
C THR A 657 2.87 -35.45 10.49
N ILE A 658 1.56 -35.68 10.31
CA ILE A 658 0.50 -35.07 11.12
C ILE A 658 0.15 -36.03 12.27
N ARG A 659 -0.12 -35.48 13.47
CA ARG A 659 -0.51 -36.22 14.68
C ARG A 659 -1.80 -35.66 15.28
N GLU A 660 -2.35 -36.35 16.28
CA GLU A 660 -3.40 -35.79 17.15
C GLU A 660 -2.84 -34.71 18.09
N PHE A 661 -3.72 -33.82 18.55
CA PHE A 661 -3.44 -32.85 19.62
C PHE A 661 -3.28 -33.55 20.98
N THR A 662 -2.40 -33.03 21.84
CA THR A 662 -2.28 -33.46 23.24
C THR A 662 -3.53 -33.01 24.03
N PRO A 663 -4.17 -33.90 24.83
CA PRO A 663 -5.30 -33.55 25.69
C PRO A 663 -5.02 -32.38 26.65
N ALA A 664 -6.08 -31.76 27.16
CA ALA A 664 -6.01 -30.73 28.20
C ALA A 664 -5.59 -31.32 29.55
N ASP A 665 -4.87 -30.54 30.37
CA ASP A 665 -4.21 -31.00 31.61
C ASP A 665 -3.94 -29.78 32.53
N VAL A 666 -4.58 -29.70 33.71
CA VAL A 666 -4.71 -28.45 34.51
C VAL A 666 -3.85 -28.44 35.76
N GLU A 667 -2.75 -27.69 35.71
CA GLU A 667 -1.79 -27.59 36.82
C GLU A 667 -1.95 -26.33 37.70
N ALA A 668 -1.49 -26.40 38.95
CA ALA A 668 -1.34 -25.24 39.85
C ALA A 668 -0.08 -24.42 39.49
N SER A 669 -0.23 -23.42 38.62
CA SER A 669 0.90 -22.72 38.00
C SER A 669 1.43 -21.48 38.75
N THR A 670 2.64 -21.05 38.40
CA THR A 670 3.21 -19.74 38.79
C THR A 670 3.57 -18.93 37.56
N GLY A 671 3.62 -17.60 37.67
CA GLY A 671 4.00 -16.74 36.54
C GLY A 671 4.20 -15.29 36.94
N GLY A 672 5.07 -14.58 36.23
CA GLY A 672 5.42 -13.19 36.54
C GLY A 672 5.97 -13.03 37.96
N HIS A 673 5.42 -12.07 38.72
CA HIS A 673 5.82 -11.79 40.11
C HIS A 673 4.95 -12.52 41.15
N TRP A 674 4.46 -13.71 40.82
CA TRP A 674 3.73 -14.57 41.75
C TRP A 674 4.70 -15.54 42.45
N PRO A 675 4.96 -15.43 43.77
CA PRO A 675 5.88 -16.32 44.47
C PRO A 675 5.35 -17.75 44.64
N TYR A 676 4.03 -17.95 44.56
CA TYR A 676 3.32 -19.22 44.75
C TYR A 676 2.04 -19.25 43.89
N PRO A 677 1.46 -20.44 43.58
CA PRO A 677 0.16 -20.54 42.90
C PRO A 677 -1.01 -19.95 43.71
N LEU A 678 -0.93 -20.03 45.04
CA LEU A 678 -1.83 -19.32 45.97
C LEU A 678 -1.04 -18.28 46.78
N VAL A 679 -1.52 -17.03 46.79
CA VAL A 679 -0.91 -15.93 47.54
C VAL A 679 -1.96 -15.16 48.36
N PRO A 680 -1.86 -15.15 49.71
CA PRO A 680 -2.65 -14.23 50.56
C PRO A 680 -2.05 -12.82 50.53
N ARG A 681 -2.92 -11.80 50.49
CA ARG A 681 -2.54 -10.37 50.47
C ARG A 681 -3.50 -9.50 51.28
N LEU A 682 -3.01 -8.39 51.79
CA LEU A 682 -3.82 -7.35 52.45
C LEU A 682 -4.53 -6.41 51.46
N SER A 683 -3.93 -6.19 50.29
CA SER A 683 -4.42 -5.23 49.31
C SER A 683 -5.10 -5.92 48.13
N GLY A 684 -6.36 -5.55 47.87
CA GLY A 684 -7.05 -5.76 46.60
C GLY A 684 -6.45 -4.88 45.50
N ASN A 685 -5.23 -5.23 45.08
CA ASN A 685 -4.56 -4.67 43.90
C ASN A 685 -3.69 -5.73 43.17
N ALA A 686 -4.12 -6.98 43.18
CA ALA A 686 -3.42 -8.07 42.50
C ALA A 686 -3.76 -8.09 41.02
N THR A 687 -2.81 -8.55 40.21
CA THR A 687 -2.96 -8.63 38.75
C THR A 687 -2.46 -9.96 38.24
N LEU A 688 -2.86 -10.33 37.02
CA LEU A 688 -2.34 -11.52 36.33
C LEU A 688 -0.82 -11.48 36.16
N ALA A 689 -0.20 -10.30 36.13
CA ALA A 689 1.26 -10.15 36.05
C ALA A 689 1.97 -10.20 37.42
N SER A 690 1.29 -9.80 38.50
CA SER A 690 1.88 -9.69 39.84
C SER A 690 0.84 -9.86 40.95
N ALA A 691 1.11 -10.80 41.85
CA ALA A 691 0.48 -10.92 43.16
C ALA A 691 1.58 -11.26 44.18
N GLU A 692 2.40 -10.27 44.52
CA GLU A 692 3.43 -10.43 45.55
C GLU A 692 2.80 -10.70 46.93
N VAL A 693 3.36 -11.66 47.68
CA VAL A 693 2.92 -11.91 49.06
C VAL A 693 3.08 -10.64 49.89
N SER A 694 2.04 -10.23 50.62
CA SER A 694 2.12 -9.03 51.44
C SER A 694 3.20 -9.25 52.52
N PRO A 695 4.12 -8.28 52.77
CA PRO A 695 5.16 -8.45 53.80
C PRO A 695 4.59 -8.77 55.17
N VAL A 696 3.40 -8.24 55.44
CA VAL A 696 2.57 -8.45 56.63
C VAL A 696 1.19 -8.93 56.16
N LEU A 697 0.58 -9.85 56.89
CA LEU A 697 -0.86 -10.11 56.87
C LEU A 697 -1.42 -9.74 58.25
N VAL A 698 -2.68 -9.33 58.35
CA VAL A 698 -3.28 -8.83 59.59
C VAL A 698 -4.35 -9.80 60.04
N GLY A 699 -4.16 -10.41 61.21
CA GLY A 699 -5.14 -11.30 61.81
C GLY A 699 -6.43 -10.56 62.17
N ASN A 700 -7.56 -11.26 62.05
CA ASN A 700 -8.89 -10.70 62.24
C ASN A 700 -9.18 -9.49 61.30
N GLY A 701 -8.49 -9.44 60.14
CA GLY A 701 -8.64 -8.40 59.13
C GLY A 701 -8.79 -8.95 57.72
N ASP A 702 -9.01 -8.04 56.76
CA ASP A 702 -9.24 -8.38 55.36
C ASP A 702 -8.06 -9.11 54.72
N THR A 703 -8.30 -10.35 54.28
CA THR A 703 -7.34 -11.15 53.51
C THR A 703 -7.91 -11.50 52.13
N TYR A 704 -7.19 -11.13 51.08
CA TYR A 704 -7.48 -11.49 49.70
C TYR A 704 -6.60 -12.68 49.30
N PHE A 705 -7.22 -13.79 48.90
CA PHE A 705 -6.48 -14.90 48.27
C PHE A 705 -6.37 -14.67 46.76
N ASN A 706 -5.23 -14.98 46.18
CA ASN A 706 -4.95 -14.80 44.76
C ASN A 706 -4.48 -16.16 44.25
N LEU A 707 -5.11 -16.67 43.19
CA LEU A 707 -4.92 -18.04 42.70
C LEU A 707 -4.41 -18.01 41.25
N ARG A 708 -3.63 -19.01 40.83
CA ARG A 708 -3.23 -19.19 39.43
C ARG A 708 -3.24 -20.67 39.05
N VAL A 709 -3.75 -20.96 37.86
CA VAL A 709 -3.80 -22.29 37.22
C VAL A 709 -3.35 -22.19 35.78
N ALA A 710 -2.81 -23.24 35.18
CA ALA A 710 -2.53 -23.33 33.75
C ALA A 710 -3.17 -24.58 33.14
N ASN A 711 -3.28 -24.60 31.82
CA ASN A 711 -3.50 -25.81 31.03
C ASN A 711 -2.19 -26.14 30.30
N SER A 712 -1.54 -27.25 30.67
CA SER A 712 -0.27 -27.70 30.09
C SER A 712 -0.47 -28.40 28.72
N GLY A 713 -1.72 -28.76 28.40
CA GLY A 713 -2.13 -29.46 27.19
C GLY A 713 -2.34 -28.57 25.95
N GLU A 714 -2.59 -29.18 24.79
CA GLU A 714 -2.87 -28.46 23.54
C GLU A 714 -4.36 -28.21 23.30
N LEU A 715 -5.22 -29.08 23.82
CA LEU A 715 -6.68 -28.91 23.74
C LEU A 715 -7.21 -28.00 24.87
N THR A 716 -8.34 -27.34 24.61
CA THR A 716 -9.07 -26.54 25.60
C THR A 716 -9.76 -27.44 26.64
N THR A 717 -9.70 -27.06 27.92
CA THR A 717 -10.36 -27.81 29.01
C THR A 717 -11.88 -27.86 28.85
N SER A 718 -12.49 -28.99 29.19
CA SER A 718 -13.95 -29.18 29.16
C SER A 718 -14.33 -30.34 30.09
N PRO A 719 -15.32 -30.19 30.99
CA PRO A 719 -16.29 -29.10 31.11
C PRO A 719 -15.77 -27.89 31.93
N ILE A 720 -16.68 -27.05 32.45
CA ILE A 720 -16.36 -26.01 33.45
C ILE A 720 -15.94 -26.71 34.75
N LEU A 721 -14.71 -26.46 35.22
CA LEU A 721 -14.08 -27.14 36.36
C LEU A 721 -14.27 -26.39 37.69
N ARG A 722 -14.00 -27.05 38.81
CA ARG A 722 -14.17 -26.48 40.16
C ARG A 722 -12.87 -25.93 40.75
N MET A 723 -12.86 -24.67 41.18
CA MET A 723 -11.79 -24.10 42.01
C MET A 723 -12.24 -23.97 43.47
N ASN A 724 -11.50 -24.54 44.42
CA ASN A 724 -11.75 -24.41 45.86
C ASN A 724 -10.53 -23.83 46.59
N VAL A 725 -10.77 -23.06 47.66
CA VAL A 725 -9.76 -22.54 48.59
C VAL A 725 -10.10 -22.97 50.01
N TYR A 726 -9.14 -23.56 50.72
CA TYR A 726 -9.27 -24.04 52.10
C TYR A 726 -8.32 -23.29 53.03
N VAL A 727 -8.76 -23.04 54.27
CA VAL A 727 -7.95 -22.52 55.38
C VAL A 727 -8.10 -23.48 56.56
N ASP A 728 -6.98 -23.98 57.09
CA ASP A 728 -6.89 -25.03 58.11
C ASP A 728 -7.81 -26.24 57.83
N GLY A 729 -7.83 -26.67 56.56
CA GLY A 729 -8.65 -27.80 56.09
C GLY A 729 -10.13 -27.50 55.89
N ALA A 730 -10.63 -26.35 56.35
CA ALA A 730 -12.01 -25.92 56.12
C ALA A 730 -12.14 -25.18 54.79
N LEU A 731 -13.19 -25.49 54.01
CA LEU A 731 -13.49 -24.77 52.77
C LEU A 731 -13.84 -23.31 53.10
N ASN A 732 -13.03 -22.38 52.61
CA ASN A 732 -13.19 -20.95 52.82
C ASN A 732 -13.89 -20.28 51.61
N TRP A 733 -13.54 -20.66 50.39
CA TRP A 733 -14.12 -20.07 49.17
C TRP A 733 -14.10 -21.03 47.98
N TRP A 734 -14.88 -20.72 46.94
CA TRP A 734 -14.90 -21.46 45.68
C TRP A 734 -15.32 -20.60 44.48
N SER A 735 -14.94 -21.04 43.27
CA SER A 735 -15.40 -20.51 41.98
C SER A 735 -15.38 -21.61 40.90
N SER A 736 -15.73 -21.24 39.68
CA SER A 736 -15.66 -22.07 38.48
C SER A 736 -14.52 -21.61 37.56
N ILE A 737 -13.82 -22.58 36.97
CA ILE A 737 -12.86 -22.38 35.89
C ILE A 737 -13.61 -22.64 34.59
N TYR A 738 -13.91 -21.59 33.82
CA TYR A 738 -14.43 -21.76 32.46
C TYR A 738 -13.33 -22.32 31.54
N PRO A 739 -13.71 -23.04 30.46
CA PRO A 739 -12.80 -23.62 29.47
C PRO A 739 -11.55 -22.76 29.23
N LEU A 740 -10.39 -23.37 29.49
CA LEU A 740 -9.07 -22.76 29.43
C LEU A 740 -8.36 -23.33 28.22
N GLU A 741 -7.95 -22.46 27.29
CA GLU A 741 -7.28 -22.84 26.05
C GLU A 741 -5.94 -23.55 26.31
N GLY A 742 -5.45 -24.31 25.33
CA GLY A 742 -4.17 -25.03 25.45
C GLY A 742 -2.99 -24.09 25.66
N TYR A 743 -2.06 -24.46 26.54
CA TYR A 743 -0.92 -23.66 26.98
C TYR A 743 -1.26 -22.28 27.60
N VAL A 744 -2.52 -22.03 27.99
CA VAL A 744 -2.95 -20.76 28.59
C VAL A 744 -3.08 -20.89 30.11
N ASP A 745 -2.72 -19.82 30.82
CA ASP A 745 -2.89 -19.70 32.26
C ASP A 745 -3.98 -18.69 32.67
N ARG A 746 -4.50 -18.87 33.88
CA ARG A 746 -5.58 -18.07 34.44
C ARG A 746 -5.31 -17.74 35.89
N GLY A 747 -5.10 -16.46 36.16
CA GLY A 747 -5.17 -15.92 37.51
C GLY A 747 -6.61 -15.65 37.93
N VAL A 748 -6.90 -15.92 39.19
CA VAL A 748 -8.08 -15.44 39.92
C VAL A 748 -7.56 -14.55 41.06
N PRO A 749 -7.29 -13.26 40.79
CA PRO A 749 -6.88 -12.31 41.81
C PRO A 749 -8.07 -11.96 42.72
N GLU A 750 -7.75 -11.53 43.94
CA GLU A 750 -8.66 -10.82 44.85
C GLU A 750 -9.88 -11.62 45.35
N CYS A 751 -9.74 -12.93 45.52
CA CYS A 751 -10.74 -13.79 46.16
C CYS A 751 -10.91 -13.42 47.64
N GLY A 752 -11.87 -12.54 47.94
CA GLY A 752 -12.14 -12.03 49.29
C GLY A 752 -12.74 -10.63 49.31
N PRO A 753 -12.55 -9.86 50.40
CA PRO A 753 -11.73 -10.22 51.56
C PRO A 753 -12.39 -11.29 52.45
N TRP A 754 -11.57 -12.08 53.13
CA TRP A 754 -11.96 -13.04 54.16
C TRP A 754 -11.22 -12.74 55.47
N GLU A 755 -11.90 -12.91 56.60
CA GLU A 755 -11.27 -12.79 57.92
C GLU A 755 -10.54 -14.09 58.27
N VAL A 756 -9.21 -14.04 58.34
CA VAL A 756 -8.38 -15.12 58.90
C VAL A 756 -7.90 -14.67 60.28
N PRO A 757 -7.98 -15.51 61.33
CA PRO A 757 -7.39 -15.22 62.63
C PRO A 757 -5.92 -14.79 62.56
N GLY A 758 -5.45 -14.09 63.60
CA GLY A 758 -4.02 -13.95 63.83
C GLY A 758 -3.39 -15.31 64.16
N GLY A 759 -2.12 -15.51 63.85
CA GLY A 759 -1.41 -16.77 64.06
C GLY A 759 -0.92 -17.43 62.78
N ARG A 760 -0.69 -18.74 62.84
CA ARG A 760 -0.16 -19.58 61.76
C ARG A 760 -1.28 -20.45 61.20
N HIS A 761 -1.54 -20.35 59.90
CA HIS A 761 -2.62 -21.07 59.23
C HIS A 761 -2.16 -21.73 57.93
N ALA A 762 -2.67 -22.92 57.65
CA ALA A 762 -2.42 -23.67 56.42
C ALA A 762 -3.47 -23.35 55.35
N VAL A 763 -3.05 -23.00 54.14
CA VAL A 763 -3.96 -22.63 53.04
C VAL A 763 -3.72 -23.52 51.83
N ARG A 764 -4.80 -24.02 51.21
CA ARG A 764 -4.77 -24.83 49.97
C ARG A 764 -5.62 -24.20 48.88
N MET A 765 -5.12 -24.21 47.64
CA MET A 765 -5.95 -24.16 46.44
C MET A 765 -6.10 -25.55 45.83
N TRP A 766 -7.21 -25.80 45.16
CA TRP A 766 -7.44 -27.02 44.39
C TRP A 766 -8.27 -26.65 43.16
N ALA A 767 -7.62 -26.73 41.98
CA ALA A 767 -8.25 -26.73 40.67
C ALA A 767 -8.82 -28.12 40.38
N ASP A 768 -9.83 -28.18 39.51
CA ASP A 768 -10.76 -29.30 39.37
C ASP A 768 -11.06 -30.12 40.65
N ALA A 769 -11.42 -29.43 41.74
CA ALA A 769 -11.63 -30.04 43.06
C ALA A 769 -12.83 -31.02 43.16
N PHE A 770 -13.41 -31.43 42.03
CA PHE A 770 -14.46 -32.44 41.89
C PHE A 770 -14.12 -33.52 40.83
N GLU A 771 -12.90 -33.56 40.28
CA GLU A 771 -12.46 -34.55 39.28
C GLU A 771 -13.43 -34.62 38.07
N GLN A 772 -13.76 -33.45 37.52
CA GLN A 772 -14.75 -33.26 36.45
C GLN A 772 -14.19 -33.51 35.04
N MET A 773 -12.88 -33.36 34.86
CA MET A 773 -12.14 -33.66 33.64
C MET A 773 -11.01 -34.62 33.99
N PRO A 774 -10.93 -35.83 33.39
CA PRO A 774 -9.80 -36.74 33.64
C PRO A 774 -8.50 -36.15 33.10
N GLU A 775 -7.48 -36.04 33.96
CA GLU A 775 -6.20 -35.38 33.66
C GLU A 775 -5.08 -36.42 33.45
N ALA A 776 -3.88 -35.98 33.01
CA ALA A 776 -2.74 -36.88 32.88
C ALA A 776 -2.06 -37.13 34.24
N ASP A 777 -2.01 -36.10 35.10
CA ASP A 777 -1.58 -36.19 36.49
C ASP A 777 -2.53 -35.43 37.43
N GLU A 778 -3.45 -36.15 38.07
CA GLU A 778 -4.41 -35.60 39.05
C GLU A 778 -3.76 -35.01 40.33
N ALA A 779 -2.42 -35.01 40.44
CA ALA A 779 -1.69 -34.54 41.61
C ALA A 779 -1.12 -33.12 41.53
N ASP A 780 -1.07 -32.49 40.34
CA ASP A 780 -0.49 -31.16 40.16
C ASP A 780 -1.53 -30.01 40.18
N ASN A 781 -2.82 -30.33 40.08
CA ASN A 781 -3.93 -29.38 40.10
C ASN A 781 -4.18 -28.71 41.48
N TYR A 782 -3.33 -28.94 42.49
CA TYR A 782 -3.44 -28.31 43.82
C TYR A 782 -2.12 -27.86 44.44
N PHE A 783 -2.21 -26.84 45.31
CA PHE A 783 -1.06 -26.28 46.04
C PHE A 783 -1.43 -25.95 47.49
N THR A 784 -0.56 -26.25 48.45
CA THR A 784 -0.77 -26.02 49.89
C THR A 784 0.45 -25.39 50.57
N ARG A 785 0.24 -24.37 51.43
CA ARG A 785 1.32 -23.72 52.21
C ARG A 785 0.81 -23.07 53.51
N GLN A 786 1.65 -23.02 54.55
CA GLN A 786 1.41 -22.19 55.74
C GLN A 786 1.83 -20.73 55.56
N PHE A 787 1.02 -19.81 56.08
CA PHE A 787 1.31 -18.37 56.17
C PHE A 787 1.00 -17.85 57.59
N ILE A 788 1.50 -16.65 57.90
CA ILE A 788 1.39 -16.02 59.21
C ILE A 788 0.59 -14.71 59.12
N TRP A 789 -0.43 -14.58 59.96
CA TRP A 789 -1.21 -13.38 60.16
C TRP A 789 -0.80 -12.74 61.49
N TYR A 790 -0.62 -11.41 61.49
CA TYR A 790 -0.22 -10.69 62.69
C TYR A 790 -1.23 -10.94 63.82
N PRO A 791 -0.76 -11.28 65.02
CA PRO A 791 -1.61 -11.69 66.12
C PRO A 791 -2.50 -10.58 66.69
N TYR A 792 -3.59 -11.01 67.31
CA TYR A 792 -4.48 -10.12 68.05
C TYR A 792 -3.81 -9.55 69.31
N THR A 793 -3.62 -8.23 69.38
CA THR A 793 -2.97 -7.60 70.53
C THR A 793 -3.88 -7.53 71.76
N LEU A 794 -3.45 -8.22 72.82
CA LEU A 794 -4.08 -8.23 74.14
C LEU A 794 -3.97 -6.85 74.81
N ALA A 795 -5.13 -6.27 75.13
CA ALA A 795 -5.23 -4.90 75.61
C ALA A 795 -4.49 -4.66 76.95
N ALA A 796 -3.87 -3.48 77.06
CA ALA A 796 -3.11 -3.07 78.25
C ALA A 796 -3.96 -2.94 79.54
N ASN A 797 -5.29 -2.92 79.42
CA ASN A 797 -6.21 -2.91 80.57
C ASN A 797 -6.42 -4.29 81.21
N GLY A 798 -5.89 -5.38 80.63
CA GLY A 798 -6.03 -6.73 81.16
C GLY A 798 -7.43 -7.33 81.00
N ASN A 799 -8.23 -6.85 80.03
CA ASN A 799 -9.50 -7.48 79.70
C ASN A 799 -9.31 -8.89 79.12
N TRP A 800 -10.24 -9.79 79.45
CA TRP A 800 -10.34 -11.11 78.83
C TRP A 800 -10.81 -11.02 77.38
N VAL A 801 -10.17 -11.80 76.51
CA VAL A 801 -10.52 -12.04 75.12
C VAL A 801 -11.00 -13.49 75.02
N THR A 802 -12.27 -13.69 74.68
CA THR A 802 -12.86 -15.02 74.46
C THR A 802 -12.67 -15.45 73.01
N ARG A 803 -12.29 -16.71 72.80
CA ARG A 803 -12.05 -17.30 71.48
C ARG A 803 -12.63 -18.70 71.43
N GLN A 804 -13.11 -19.08 70.24
CA GLN A 804 -13.44 -20.49 69.96
C GLN A 804 -12.16 -21.31 69.91
N ARG A 805 -12.25 -22.63 70.13
CA ARG A 805 -11.10 -23.53 69.96
C ARG A 805 -10.42 -23.30 68.60
N PRO A 806 -9.08 -23.31 68.53
CA PRO A 806 -8.36 -23.31 67.26
C PRO A 806 -8.82 -24.47 66.36
N LYS A 807 -8.60 -24.32 65.06
CA LYS A 807 -8.72 -25.44 64.11
C LYS A 807 -7.63 -26.48 64.41
N ASP A 808 -7.75 -27.64 63.77
CA ASP A 808 -6.73 -28.70 63.83
C ASP A 808 -5.33 -28.11 63.62
N ALA A 809 -4.42 -28.44 64.54
CA ALA A 809 -3.01 -28.06 64.52
C ALA A 809 -2.30 -28.41 63.19
N TRP A 810 -2.84 -29.35 62.40
CA TRP A 810 -2.31 -29.71 61.09
C TRP A 810 -3.26 -29.38 59.92
N GLY A 811 -4.40 -28.74 60.19
CA GLY A 811 -5.33 -28.27 59.16
C GLY A 811 -5.91 -29.37 58.27
N GLY A 812 -6.17 -30.56 58.83
CA GLY A 812 -6.65 -31.74 58.10
C GLY A 812 -5.56 -32.52 57.35
N PHE A 813 -4.29 -32.11 57.44
CA PHE A 813 -3.16 -32.81 56.83
C PHE A 813 -2.45 -33.74 57.83
N THR A 814 -1.70 -34.71 57.32
CA THR A 814 -0.88 -35.60 58.16
C THR A 814 0.13 -34.79 58.97
N ALA A 815 0.18 -35.02 60.29
CA ALA A 815 1.15 -34.39 61.18
C ALA A 815 2.59 -34.57 60.67
N GLY A 816 3.34 -33.47 60.59
CA GLY A 816 4.69 -33.43 60.02
C GLY A 816 4.79 -32.99 58.55
N LEU A 817 3.67 -32.71 57.85
CA LEU A 817 3.71 -31.99 56.56
C LEU A 817 4.32 -30.59 56.71
N PHE A 818 4.13 -29.96 57.87
CA PHE A 818 4.72 -28.69 58.24
C PHE A 818 5.63 -28.86 59.47
N SER A 819 6.61 -27.98 59.63
CA SER A 819 7.56 -28.00 60.75
C SER A 819 7.01 -27.37 62.04
N SER A 820 5.80 -26.81 62.02
CA SER A 820 5.16 -26.17 63.18
C SER A 820 3.64 -26.25 63.03
N PRO A 821 2.90 -26.47 64.14
CA PRO A 821 1.45 -26.55 64.10
C PRO A 821 0.81 -25.19 63.79
N ASN A 822 -0.38 -25.21 63.18
CA ASN A 822 -1.26 -24.06 63.12
C ASN A 822 -1.66 -23.63 64.54
N CYS A 823 -1.89 -22.33 64.74
CA CYS A 823 -2.21 -21.77 66.05
C CYS A 823 -3.05 -20.50 65.94
N ASP A 824 -3.87 -20.23 66.97
CA ASP A 824 -4.52 -18.93 67.15
C ASP A 824 -3.55 -17.97 67.88
N GLY A 825 -3.23 -16.84 67.27
CA GLY A 825 -2.12 -15.96 67.62
C GLY A 825 -2.56 -14.69 68.34
N PHE A 826 -1.96 -14.46 69.51
CA PHE A 826 -2.11 -13.25 70.33
C PHE A 826 -0.77 -12.55 70.51
N SER A 827 -0.77 -11.27 70.87
CA SER A 827 0.43 -10.53 71.22
C SER A 827 0.22 -9.66 72.44
N TYR A 828 1.30 -9.34 73.15
CA TYR A 828 1.28 -8.27 74.15
C TYR A 828 2.50 -7.37 73.97
N THR A 829 2.30 -6.06 74.08
CA THR A 829 3.41 -5.11 74.18
C THR A 829 4.04 -5.18 75.57
N MET A 830 5.27 -4.72 75.73
CA MET A 830 5.88 -4.52 77.05
C MET A 830 5.18 -3.40 77.83
N SER A 831 5.54 -3.27 79.12
CA SER A 831 5.03 -2.24 80.04
C SER A 831 6.18 -1.65 80.86
N THR A 832 5.93 -0.53 81.53
CA THR A 832 6.85 0.00 82.54
C THR A 832 6.99 -0.92 83.76
N ASP A 833 6.01 -1.79 84.01
CA ASP A 833 6.10 -2.83 85.03
C ASP A 833 7.16 -3.88 84.65
N PRO A 834 8.06 -4.30 85.57
CA PRO A 834 9.22 -5.14 85.27
C PRO A 834 8.92 -6.49 84.61
N PHE A 835 7.75 -7.08 84.90
CA PHE A 835 7.29 -8.33 84.29
C PHE A 835 5.89 -8.18 83.72
N VAL A 836 5.67 -8.79 82.57
CA VAL A 836 4.41 -8.86 81.82
C VAL A 836 4.24 -10.28 81.26
N GLY A 837 3.04 -10.66 80.86
CA GLY A 837 2.78 -11.96 80.26
C GLY A 837 1.39 -12.08 79.66
N ALA A 838 1.08 -13.28 79.18
CA ALA A 838 -0.28 -13.70 78.87
C ALA A 838 -0.69 -14.82 79.83
N VAL A 839 -1.97 -14.82 80.21
CA VAL A 839 -2.60 -15.88 80.99
C VAL A 839 -3.87 -16.33 80.28
N MET A 840 -4.04 -17.65 80.18
CA MET A 840 -5.17 -18.31 79.53
C MET A 840 -5.86 -19.27 80.49
N ILE A 841 -7.18 -19.34 80.39
CA ILE A 841 -8.02 -20.36 81.01
C ILE A 841 -8.93 -20.98 79.95
N THR A 842 -9.21 -22.27 80.08
CA THR A 842 -10.17 -22.97 79.22
C THR A 842 -11.61 -22.66 79.67
N GLU A 843 -12.59 -22.81 78.76
CA GLU A 843 -14.01 -22.73 79.12
C GLU A 843 -14.53 -24.03 79.75
N ASN A 844 -13.74 -25.11 79.71
CA ASN A 844 -14.06 -26.44 80.25
C ASN A 844 -12.77 -27.15 80.69
N ASP A 845 -12.81 -27.82 81.85
CA ASP A 845 -11.70 -28.58 82.44
C ASP A 845 -11.22 -29.76 81.57
N ASP A 846 -12.06 -30.26 80.65
CA ASP A 846 -11.72 -31.32 79.68
C ASP A 846 -10.88 -30.82 78.47
N SER A 847 -10.66 -29.50 78.31
CA SER A 847 -9.93 -28.96 77.15
C SER A 847 -8.44 -28.86 77.43
N ASP A 848 -7.59 -29.29 76.48
CA ASP A 848 -6.14 -29.17 76.57
C ASP A 848 -5.60 -28.23 75.47
N PHE A 849 -4.98 -27.11 75.87
CA PHE A 849 -4.47 -26.10 74.95
C PHE A 849 -3.08 -25.64 75.39
N ASP A 850 -2.08 -25.81 74.54
CA ASP A 850 -0.73 -25.30 74.78
C ASP A 850 -0.68 -23.78 74.56
N LEU A 851 0.06 -23.08 75.43
CA LEU A 851 0.37 -21.66 75.30
C LEU A 851 1.86 -21.46 75.03
N ARG A 852 2.22 -21.04 73.81
CA ARG A 852 3.61 -20.92 73.35
C ARG A 852 3.98 -19.46 73.15
N LEU A 853 4.98 -18.98 73.88
CA LEU A 853 5.55 -17.64 73.75
C LEU A 853 6.59 -17.64 72.63
N HIS A 854 6.48 -16.70 71.70
CA HIS A 854 7.40 -16.51 70.58
C HIS A 854 7.94 -15.09 70.55
N THR A 855 9.09 -14.89 69.90
CA THR A 855 9.50 -13.57 69.40
C THR A 855 8.41 -12.96 68.52
N HIS A 856 8.34 -11.63 68.46
CA HIS A 856 7.28 -10.94 67.71
C HIS A 856 7.37 -11.22 66.21
N THR A 857 6.23 -11.58 65.60
CA THR A 857 6.08 -11.87 64.17
C THR A 857 6.55 -10.69 63.34
N THR A 858 7.53 -10.91 62.46
CA THR A 858 8.06 -9.87 61.59
C THR A 858 7.43 -9.85 60.19
N GLY A 859 6.79 -10.94 59.75
CA GLY A 859 6.16 -10.97 58.43
C GLY A 859 5.32 -12.21 58.12
N SER A 860 4.71 -12.22 56.94
CA SER A 860 3.69 -13.19 56.51
C SER A 860 4.15 -14.65 56.32
N THR A 861 5.44 -14.93 56.51
CA THR A 861 6.05 -16.27 56.38
C THR A 861 6.98 -16.62 57.54
N SER A 862 7.10 -15.77 58.57
CA SER A 862 8.03 -15.93 59.71
C SER A 862 7.42 -15.37 61.00
N GLY A 863 7.36 -16.21 62.03
CA GLY A 863 6.56 -16.04 63.25
C GLY A 863 5.89 -17.36 63.63
N PHE A 864 5.61 -17.59 64.92
CA PHE A 864 5.02 -18.84 65.44
C PHE A 864 5.73 -20.13 64.97
N GLY A 865 7.02 -20.06 64.65
CA GLY A 865 7.83 -21.23 64.29
C GLY A 865 8.35 -21.96 65.52
N TYR A 866 8.67 -23.24 65.35
CA TYR A 866 9.28 -24.09 66.38
C TYR A 866 10.57 -23.48 66.95
N PHE A 867 11.39 -22.83 66.11
CA PHE A 867 12.63 -22.16 66.52
C PHE A 867 12.44 -20.76 67.12
N ASP A 868 11.23 -20.18 67.02
CA ASP A 868 10.93 -18.84 67.53
C ASP A 868 10.48 -18.87 69.02
N VAL A 869 10.22 -20.07 69.56
CA VAL A 869 9.68 -20.30 70.90
C VAL A 869 10.67 -19.86 71.99
N GLN A 870 10.23 -18.95 72.86
CA GLN A 870 10.99 -18.46 74.02
C GLN A 870 10.55 -19.10 75.34
N ALA A 871 9.28 -19.50 75.45
CA ALA A 871 8.74 -20.23 76.59
C ALA A 871 7.50 -21.03 76.17
N ILE A 872 7.23 -22.12 76.89
CA ILE A 872 6.03 -22.94 76.71
C ILE A 872 5.34 -23.08 78.07
N SER A 873 4.02 -22.98 78.06
CA SER A 873 3.13 -23.53 79.08
C SER A 873 2.34 -24.65 78.37
N ASN A 874 2.47 -25.88 78.85
CA ASN A 874 1.92 -27.12 78.27
C ASN A 874 1.36 -28.02 79.37
N ARG A 875 0.65 -27.39 80.32
CA ARG A 875 0.13 -28.10 81.50
C ARG A 875 -1.12 -28.89 81.10
N PRO A 876 -1.43 -30.01 81.78
CA PRO A 876 -2.56 -30.85 81.41
C PRO A 876 -3.91 -30.13 81.46
N ALA A 877 -4.87 -30.62 80.67
CA ALA A 877 -6.28 -30.22 80.65
C ALA A 877 -6.85 -29.70 82.00
N GLY A 878 -7.54 -28.56 81.93
CA GLY A 878 -8.12 -27.87 83.10
C GLY A 878 -7.10 -27.11 83.97
N CYS A 879 -5.85 -27.03 83.56
CA CYS A 879 -4.89 -26.07 84.11
C CYS A 879 -5.10 -24.65 83.56
N LEU A 880 -4.57 -23.67 84.28
CA LEU A 880 -4.35 -22.32 83.77
C LEU A 880 -2.97 -22.25 83.11
N GLU A 881 -2.89 -21.80 81.86
CA GLU A 881 -1.63 -21.58 81.17
C GLU A 881 -1.16 -20.14 81.35
N ALA A 882 0.14 -19.93 81.53
CA ALA A 882 0.71 -18.59 81.49
C ALA A 882 2.16 -18.59 81.02
N VAL A 883 2.50 -17.54 80.26
CA VAL A 883 3.85 -17.26 79.78
C VAL A 883 4.22 -15.81 80.10
N PHE A 884 5.44 -15.59 80.56
CA PHE A 884 5.94 -14.32 81.08
C PHE A 884 7.21 -13.89 80.37
N THR A 885 7.41 -12.57 80.35
CA THR A 885 8.64 -11.91 79.92
C THR A 885 9.09 -10.91 80.97
N ASN A 886 10.39 -10.80 81.15
CA ASN A 886 11.07 -9.84 82.00
C ASN A 886 11.58 -8.67 81.16
N ASN A 887 10.97 -7.51 81.35
CA ASN A 887 11.20 -6.31 80.54
C ASN A 887 12.59 -5.69 80.79
N SER A 888 13.36 -6.22 81.76
CA SER A 888 14.74 -5.81 82.01
C SER A 888 15.79 -6.65 81.27
N GLN A 889 15.42 -7.84 80.78
CA GLN A 889 16.34 -8.78 80.12
C GLN A 889 16.11 -8.89 78.60
N THR A 890 14.87 -8.69 78.13
CA THR A 890 14.59 -8.66 76.69
C THR A 890 14.80 -7.28 76.07
N THR A 891 15.22 -7.25 74.81
CA THR A 891 15.19 -6.04 73.96
C THR A 891 13.91 -5.90 73.16
N GLU A 892 13.03 -6.91 73.18
CA GLU A 892 11.78 -6.91 72.44
C GLU A 892 10.76 -5.93 73.02
N THR A 893 10.02 -5.24 72.15
CA THR A 893 8.95 -4.30 72.58
C THR A 893 7.57 -4.97 72.64
N SER A 894 7.45 -6.17 72.06
CA SER A 894 6.25 -7.01 72.02
C SER A 894 6.65 -8.48 72.03
N MET A 895 5.75 -9.37 72.47
CA MET A 895 5.90 -10.81 72.29
C MET A 895 4.61 -11.40 71.72
N ASP A 896 4.75 -12.53 71.04
CA ASP A 896 3.65 -13.28 70.46
C ASP A 896 3.35 -14.53 71.27
N VAL A 897 2.10 -14.96 71.24
CA VAL A 897 1.57 -16.07 72.04
C VAL A 897 0.66 -16.90 71.14
N GLY A 898 1.13 -18.09 70.74
CA GLY A 898 0.36 -19.05 69.98
C GLY A 898 -0.42 -19.98 70.92
N VAL A 899 -1.74 -20.07 70.71
CA VAL A 899 -2.61 -21.09 71.33
C VAL A 899 -2.73 -22.25 70.34
N VAL A 900 -2.25 -23.43 70.73
CA VAL A 900 -2.27 -24.65 69.91
C VAL A 900 -3.27 -25.64 70.50
N ASN A 901 -4.07 -26.27 69.64
CA ASN A 901 -4.97 -27.37 69.99
C ASN A 901 -4.42 -28.67 69.37
N PRO A 902 -3.52 -29.41 70.06
CA PRO A 902 -2.78 -30.51 69.46
C PRO A 902 -3.64 -31.72 69.10
N ASP A 903 -4.68 -32.00 69.91
CA ASP A 903 -5.57 -33.17 69.76
C ASP A 903 -6.93 -32.82 69.11
N PHE A 904 -7.11 -31.57 68.68
CA PHE A 904 -8.34 -30.99 68.10
C PHE A 904 -9.61 -31.19 68.95
N ASP A 905 -9.46 -31.14 70.27
CA ASP A 905 -10.53 -31.33 71.24
C ASP A 905 -11.05 -29.98 71.81
N GLY A 906 -11.73 -30.03 72.96
CA GLY A 906 -12.18 -28.87 73.71
C GLY A 906 -13.27 -28.02 73.04
N TYR A 907 -13.54 -26.85 73.65
CA TYR A 907 -14.61 -25.93 73.24
C TYR A 907 -14.10 -24.53 72.87
N GLY A 908 -13.50 -23.83 73.83
CA GLY A 908 -13.10 -22.43 73.73
C GLY A 908 -12.23 -22.03 74.91
N PHE A 909 -11.62 -20.85 74.83
CA PHE A 909 -10.70 -20.34 75.84
C PHE A 909 -10.85 -18.83 76.04
N GLN A 910 -10.37 -18.36 77.18
CA GLN A 910 -10.22 -16.94 77.49
C GLN A 910 -8.76 -16.64 77.75
N ILE A 911 -8.22 -15.62 77.08
CA ILE A 911 -6.83 -15.17 77.24
C ILE A 911 -6.79 -13.67 77.56
N ARG A 912 -5.83 -13.25 78.38
CA ARG A 912 -5.56 -11.82 78.63
C ARG A 912 -4.09 -11.55 78.89
N ARG A 913 -3.72 -10.28 78.72
CA ARG A 913 -2.44 -9.76 79.24
C ARG A 913 -2.50 -9.68 80.77
N ILE A 914 -1.41 -10.04 81.42
CA ILE A 914 -1.17 -9.83 82.85
C ILE A 914 0.12 -9.01 83.05
N PHE A 915 0.14 -8.12 84.04
CA PHE A 915 1.30 -7.30 84.39
C PHE A 915 1.59 -7.41 85.88
N SER A 916 2.86 -7.31 86.25
CA SER A 916 3.30 -7.33 87.64
C SER A 916 2.94 -6.03 88.34
N THR A 917 2.54 -6.12 89.61
CA THR A 917 2.33 -4.94 90.47
C THR A 917 3.27 -4.98 91.68
N SER A 918 3.74 -3.81 92.13
CA SER A 918 4.70 -3.72 93.22
C SER A 918 4.16 -4.28 94.53
N MET A 919 4.91 -5.13 95.21
CA MET A 919 4.62 -5.55 96.58
C MET A 919 5.74 -5.11 97.54
N SER A 920 5.37 -4.71 98.76
CA SER A 920 6.34 -4.33 99.80
C SER A 920 7.05 -5.56 100.37
N THR A 921 8.32 -5.38 100.74
CA THR A 921 9.15 -6.42 101.33
C THR A 921 9.23 -6.29 102.85
N ASN A 922 9.50 -7.41 103.52
CA ASN A 922 9.52 -7.57 104.98
C ASN A 922 8.17 -7.30 105.69
N SER A 923 7.06 -7.25 104.94
CA SER A 923 5.68 -7.08 105.41
C SER A 923 4.75 -8.11 104.78
N ASP A 924 3.64 -8.44 105.43
CA ASP A 924 2.55 -9.19 104.79
C ASP A 924 1.81 -8.30 103.80
N VAL A 925 1.58 -8.83 102.60
CA VAL A 925 0.81 -8.20 101.51
C VAL A 925 -0.35 -9.12 101.17
N GLN A 926 -1.57 -8.57 101.18
CA GLN A 926 -2.78 -9.32 100.86
C GLN A 926 -3.38 -8.89 99.53
N PHE A 927 -3.85 -9.86 98.76
CA PHE A 927 -4.61 -9.62 97.53
C PHE A 927 -5.56 -10.79 97.20
N PRO A 928 -6.68 -10.53 96.50
CA PRO A 928 -7.62 -11.57 96.14
C PRO A 928 -7.15 -12.38 94.92
N LEU A 929 -7.53 -13.65 94.90
CA LEU A 929 -7.71 -14.46 93.69
C LEU A 929 -9.20 -14.79 93.53
N SER A 930 -9.64 -15.01 92.30
CA SER A 930 -11.03 -15.34 91.94
C SER A 930 -11.11 -16.00 90.56
N PRO A 931 -12.22 -16.63 90.14
CA PRO A 931 -12.31 -17.18 88.79
C PRO A 931 -12.09 -16.16 87.66
N ILE A 932 -12.43 -14.88 87.87
CA ILE A 932 -12.16 -13.77 86.94
C ILE A 932 -10.76 -13.16 87.08
N GLN A 933 -10.05 -13.50 88.17
CA GLN A 933 -8.66 -13.15 88.43
C GLN A 933 -7.92 -14.36 89.05
N PRO A 934 -7.72 -15.44 88.27
CA PRO A 934 -7.22 -16.71 88.78
C PRO A 934 -5.71 -16.68 89.06
N MET A 935 -5.03 -15.67 88.50
CA MET A 935 -3.62 -15.37 88.73
C MET A 935 -3.41 -13.90 89.11
N ALA A 936 -2.44 -13.69 89.99
CA ALA A 936 -1.84 -12.42 90.34
C ALA A 936 -0.33 -12.46 90.08
N LEU A 937 0.17 -11.50 89.30
CA LEU A 937 1.61 -11.26 89.12
C LEU A 937 2.05 -10.07 89.99
N ARG A 938 3.15 -10.23 90.72
CA ARG A 938 3.74 -9.21 91.60
C ARG A 938 5.22 -9.04 91.28
N HIS A 939 5.79 -7.90 91.65
CA HIS A 939 7.24 -7.68 91.60
C HIS A 939 7.74 -7.05 92.91
N PHE A 940 8.98 -7.36 93.28
CA PHE A 940 9.61 -6.87 94.51
C PHE A 940 11.13 -6.81 94.40
N THR A 941 11.75 -5.92 95.18
CA THR A 941 13.21 -5.80 95.29
C THR A 941 13.61 -5.99 96.73
N LEU A 942 14.55 -6.90 96.97
CA LEU A 942 15.18 -7.12 98.27
C LEU A 942 16.50 -6.34 98.34
N PRO A 943 16.82 -5.66 99.45
CA PRO A 943 18.09 -4.93 99.56
C PRO A 943 19.27 -5.89 99.64
N GLY A 944 20.23 -5.72 98.74
CA GLY A 944 21.48 -6.46 98.66
C GLY A 944 22.36 -5.94 97.53
N ASP A 945 23.68 -6.14 97.64
CA ASP A 945 24.66 -5.74 96.63
C ASP A 945 24.77 -6.80 95.52
N SER A 946 25.61 -6.56 94.50
CA SER A 946 25.79 -7.43 93.32
C SER A 946 26.48 -8.78 93.57
N GLY A 947 26.41 -9.31 94.80
CA GLY A 947 26.82 -10.67 95.17
C GLY A 947 25.61 -11.60 95.29
N THR A 948 25.85 -12.88 95.56
CA THR A 948 24.78 -13.86 95.80
C THR A 948 24.16 -13.65 97.18
N ASN A 949 23.00 -12.97 97.23
CA ASN A 949 22.16 -12.86 98.42
C ASN A 949 21.10 -13.97 98.43
N PHE A 950 20.49 -14.25 99.58
CA PHE A 950 19.43 -15.25 99.73
C PHE A 950 18.10 -14.59 100.13
N GLY A 951 17.04 -14.88 99.38
CA GLY A 951 15.69 -14.36 99.58
C GLY A 951 14.70 -15.47 99.94
N VAL A 952 13.63 -15.09 100.64
CA VAL A 952 12.53 -16.00 101.02
C VAL A 952 11.20 -15.35 100.67
N VAL A 953 10.32 -16.11 100.00
CA VAL A 953 8.90 -15.79 99.85
C VAL A 953 8.06 -16.84 100.58
N THR A 954 7.06 -16.39 101.35
CA THR A 954 6.06 -17.25 101.99
C THR A 954 4.65 -16.86 101.52
N LEU A 955 3.76 -17.83 101.40
CA LEU A 955 2.35 -17.67 101.05
C LEU A 955 1.46 -18.42 102.06
N GLN A 956 0.33 -17.82 102.42
CA GLN A 956 -0.71 -18.41 103.25
C GLN A 956 -2.11 -18.09 102.67
N VAL A 957 -2.95 -19.12 102.62
CA VAL A 957 -4.40 -19.04 102.31
C VAL A 957 -5.21 -19.83 103.36
N ASP A 958 -6.53 -19.73 103.32
CA ASP A 958 -7.41 -20.67 104.02
C ASP A 958 -7.33 -22.05 103.33
N PRO A 959 -7.06 -23.17 104.04
CA PRO A 959 -7.00 -24.50 103.45
C PRO A 959 -8.25 -24.92 102.66
N SER A 960 -9.42 -24.33 102.95
CA SER A 960 -10.68 -24.71 102.31
C SER A 960 -10.82 -24.22 100.86
N VAL A 961 -9.90 -23.38 100.36
CA VAL A 961 -10.02 -22.77 99.02
C VAL A 961 -9.52 -23.66 97.89
N GLY A 962 -8.90 -24.80 98.22
CA GLY A 962 -8.18 -25.63 97.25
C GLY A 962 -6.69 -25.28 97.18
N LYS A 963 -5.97 -25.88 96.22
CA LYS A 963 -4.53 -25.64 96.07
C LYS A 963 -4.27 -24.27 95.45
N VAL A 964 -3.24 -23.60 95.97
CA VAL A 964 -2.72 -22.34 95.43
C VAL A 964 -1.22 -22.50 95.21
N ARG A 965 -0.74 -22.06 94.04
CA ARG A 965 0.65 -22.18 93.61
C ARG A 965 1.33 -20.83 93.62
N MET A 966 2.63 -20.82 93.86
CA MET A 966 3.46 -19.64 93.64
C MET A 966 4.79 -20.00 92.98
N LYS A 967 5.26 -19.14 92.08
CA LYS A 967 6.58 -19.20 91.43
C LYS A 967 7.28 -17.86 91.58
N VAL A 968 8.49 -17.87 92.12
CA VAL A 968 9.37 -16.70 92.08
C VAL A 968 10.13 -16.74 90.76
N LEU A 969 10.06 -15.66 89.98
CA LEU A 969 10.87 -15.49 88.77
C LEU A 969 12.12 -14.67 89.12
N PRO A 970 13.32 -15.25 89.01
CA PRO A 970 14.58 -14.53 89.16
C PRO A 970 14.70 -13.29 88.26
N ALA A 971 15.45 -12.29 88.71
CA ALA A 971 15.68 -11.05 87.95
C ALA A 971 16.42 -11.25 86.61
N ASP A 972 17.15 -12.36 86.48
CA ASP A 972 17.91 -12.83 85.32
C ASP A 972 17.16 -13.90 84.51
N THR A 973 15.86 -14.11 84.77
CA THR A 973 14.99 -14.93 83.92
C THR A 973 14.41 -14.07 82.81
N ASP A 974 14.80 -14.32 81.57
CA ASP A 974 14.35 -13.56 80.39
C ASP A 974 12.87 -13.82 80.08
N HIS A 975 12.53 -15.10 79.94
CA HIS A 975 11.20 -15.61 79.61
C HIS A 975 10.90 -16.86 80.46
N ALA A 976 9.63 -17.10 80.79
CA ALA A 976 9.24 -18.27 81.59
C ALA A 976 7.81 -18.73 81.29
N GLY A 977 7.61 -20.05 81.29
CA GLY A 977 6.29 -20.68 81.44
C GLY A 977 6.02 -21.14 82.88
N LEU A 978 4.81 -21.65 83.13
CA LEU A 978 4.43 -22.25 84.41
C LEU A 978 4.92 -23.68 84.64
N ASP A 979 5.31 -24.40 83.57
CA ASP A 979 5.78 -25.79 83.65
C ASP A 979 7.20 -25.96 84.18
N ASP A 980 8.05 -24.93 84.06
CA ASP A 980 9.37 -24.97 84.67
C ASP A 980 9.24 -24.99 86.20
N ALA A 981 9.77 -26.06 86.81
CA ALA A 981 9.66 -26.32 88.25
C ALA A 981 10.60 -25.45 89.13
N ALA A 982 11.48 -24.63 88.54
CA ALA A 982 12.40 -23.80 89.32
C ALA A 982 11.67 -22.75 90.16
N ASN A 983 12.10 -22.60 91.43
CA ASN A 983 11.59 -21.60 92.38
C ASN A 983 10.05 -21.59 92.56
N GLN A 984 9.40 -22.72 92.33
CA GLN A 984 7.96 -22.92 92.43
C GLN A 984 7.58 -23.81 93.62
N THR A 985 6.40 -23.58 94.18
CA THR A 985 5.79 -24.47 95.19
C THR A 985 4.27 -24.36 95.19
N VAL A 986 3.62 -25.28 95.89
CA VAL A 986 2.16 -25.33 96.10
C VAL A 986 1.86 -25.37 97.60
N THR A 987 0.72 -24.81 98.01
CA THR A 987 0.24 -24.87 99.40
C THR A 987 0.11 -26.30 99.91
N ASP A 988 0.57 -26.54 101.13
CA ASP A 988 0.31 -27.77 101.87
C ASP A 988 -1.16 -27.86 102.36
N ALA A 989 -1.49 -28.94 103.08
CA ALA A 989 -2.82 -29.13 103.66
C ALA A 989 -3.22 -28.10 104.73
N ASN A 990 -2.29 -27.23 105.17
CA ASN A 990 -2.54 -26.10 106.07
C ASN A 990 -2.58 -24.76 105.32
N GLY A 991 -2.63 -24.78 103.99
CA GLY A 991 -2.69 -23.58 103.15
C GLY A 991 -1.38 -22.80 103.10
N TYR A 992 -0.25 -23.38 103.52
CA TYR A 992 1.05 -22.69 103.61
C TYR A 992 2.03 -23.14 102.53
N ALA A 993 2.82 -22.19 102.01
CA ALA A 993 3.82 -22.39 100.98
C ALA A 993 5.08 -21.53 101.25
N LYS A 994 6.28 -22.03 100.90
CA LYS A 994 7.54 -21.29 101.02
C LYS A 994 8.50 -21.59 99.87
N VAL A 995 9.06 -20.55 99.28
CA VAL A 995 10.18 -20.60 98.32
C VAL A 995 11.39 -19.89 98.93
N THR A 996 12.58 -20.46 98.72
CA THR A 996 13.87 -19.83 99.07
C THR A 996 14.72 -19.83 97.80
N PHE A 997 15.32 -18.69 97.46
CA PHE A 997 15.96 -18.45 96.17
C PHE A 997 17.15 -17.48 96.34
N THR A 998 18.02 -17.37 95.33
CA THR A 998 19.16 -16.44 95.32
C THR A 998 18.85 -15.17 94.52
N TYR A 999 19.40 -14.03 94.91
CA TYR A 999 19.21 -12.76 94.20
C TYR A 999 20.43 -11.82 94.29
N GLY A 1000 20.61 -10.96 93.29
CA GLY A 1000 21.74 -10.01 93.18
C GLY A 1000 21.36 -8.53 93.35
N GLY A 1001 20.40 -8.23 94.24
CA GLY A 1001 19.87 -6.87 94.47
C GLY A 1001 18.84 -6.35 93.45
N ALA A 1002 18.63 -7.05 92.32
CA ALA A 1002 17.69 -6.67 91.26
C ALA A 1002 16.23 -7.13 91.54
N THR A 1003 15.27 -6.58 90.79
CA THR A 1003 13.83 -6.83 90.94
C THR A 1003 13.41 -8.22 90.49
N GLN A 1004 12.70 -8.94 91.37
CA GLN A 1004 12.17 -10.29 91.15
C GLN A 1004 10.67 -10.24 90.84
N ALA A 1005 10.12 -11.26 90.19
CA ALA A 1005 8.67 -11.47 90.09
C ALA A 1005 8.17 -12.56 91.04
N LEU A 1006 6.88 -12.50 91.35
CA LEU A 1006 6.12 -13.54 92.03
C LEU A 1006 4.81 -13.74 91.28
N ALA A 1007 4.68 -14.87 90.59
CA ALA A 1007 3.40 -15.34 90.06
C ALA A 1007 2.69 -16.16 91.15
N VAL A 1008 1.41 -15.90 91.39
CA VAL A 1008 0.57 -16.66 92.32
C VAL A 1008 -0.76 -16.97 91.63
N TRP A 1009 -1.19 -18.22 91.63
CA TRP A 1009 -2.42 -18.63 90.95
C TRP A 1009 -3.11 -19.83 91.59
N GLN A 1010 -4.37 -20.00 91.22
CA GLN A 1010 -5.14 -21.22 91.39
C GLN A 1010 -5.55 -21.71 89.99
N ASP A 1011 -5.52 -23.03 89.80
CA ASP A 1011 -6.04 -23.67 88.60
C ASP A 1011 -7.56 -23.88 88.70
N PRO A 1012 -8.34 -23.71 87.62
CA PRO A 1012 -9.78 -23.92 87.63
C PRO A 1012 -10.18 -25.27 88.26
N GLN A 1013 -9.52 -26.36 87.86
CA GLN A 1013 -9.75 -27.70 88.38
C GLN A 1013 -9.47 -27.88 89.90
N ASP A 1014 -8.66 -27.02 90.52
CA ASP A 1014 -8.36 -27.09 91.97
C ASP A 1014 -9.40 -26.32 92.81
N ILE A 1015 -10.38 -25.65 92.20
CA ILE A 1015 -11.50 -25.01 92.92
C ILE A 1015 -12.44 -26.09 93.48
N PRO A 1016 -12.65 -26.18 94.80
CA PRO A 1016 -13.52 -27.20 95.37
C PRO A 1016 -14.97 -27.07 94.92
N VAL A 1017 -15.65 -28.19 94.67
CA VAL A 1017 -17.05 -28.24 94.22
C VAL A 1017 -17.96 -27.43 95.15
N GLY A 1018 -18.61 -26.40 94.61
CA GLY A 1018 -19.48 -25.48 95.34
C GLY A 1018 -18.77 -24.30 96.02
N GLY A 1019 -17.44 -24.20 95.91
CA GLY A 1019 -16.68 -23.02 96.29
C GLY A 1019 -16.86 -21.86 95.30
N SER A 1020 -16.71 -20.62 95.77
CA SER A 1020 -16.80 -19.43 94.92
C SER A 1020 -15.52 -19.11 94.13
N GLY A 1021 -14.42 -19.82 94.43
CA GLY A 1021 -13.07 -19.50 93.95
C GLY A 1021 -12.52 -18.14 94.41
N HIS A 1022 -13.28 -17.32 95.13
CA HIS A 1022 -12.88 -15.96 95.52
C HIS A 1022 -12.38 -15.91 96.98
N PHE A 1023 -11.08 -15.70 97.18
CA PHE A 1023 -10.43 -15.71 98.49
C PHE A 1023 -9.23 -14.75 98.53
N GLN A 1024 -8.73 -14.46 99.75
CA GLN A 1024 -7.54 -13.63 99.96
C GLN A 1024 -6.29 -14.50 100.08
N VAL A 1025 -5.22 -14.10 99.40
CA VAL A 1025 -3.87 -14.64 99.57
C VAL A 1025 -3.04 -13.68 100.40
N THR A 1026 -2.32 -14.19 101.40
CA THR A 1026 -1.30 -13.42 102.13
C THR A 1026 0.08 -13.87 101.68
N VAL A 1027 0.94 -12.95 101.22
CA VAL A 1027 2.33 -13.22 100.85
C VAL A 1027 3.31 -12.30 101.57
N ARG A 1028 4.54 -12.76 101.78
CA ARG A 1028 5.66 -11.96 102.32
C ARG A 1028 6.96 -12.32 101.62
N ALA A 1029 7.69 -11.32 101.13
CA ALA A 1029 9.04 -11.47 100.58
C ALA A 1029 10.07 -10.80 101.50
N SER A 1030 11.20 -11.46 101.81
CA SER A 1030 12.18 -11.00 102.81
C SER A 1030 13.63 -11.46 102.56
N VAL A 1031 14.58 -10.79 103.21
CA VAL A 1031 16.04 -11.01 103.11
C VAL A 1031 16.53 -12.09 104.09
N GLY A 1032 17.56 -12.86 103.71
CA GLY A 1032 18.27 -13.78 104.61
C GLY A 1032 19.33 -13.11 105.53
N PRO A 1033 19.75 -13.72 106.66
CA PRO A 1033 20.72 -13.13 107.63
C PRO A 1033 22.21 -13.03 107.15
N ALA A 1034 23.11 -12.26 107.85
CA ALA A 1034 24.43 -11.73 107.34
C ALA A 1034 25.73 -11.87 108.23
N ASP A 1035 26.95 -11.52 107.72
CA ASP A 1035 28.34 -11.59 108.35
C ASP A 1035 29.47 -10.65 107.71
N PHE A 1036 30.72 -10.51 108.26
CA PHE A 1036 31.80 -9.51 107.85
C PHE A 1036 33.33 -9.82 108.15
N ALA A 1037 34.32 -9.25 107.41
CA ALA A 1037 35.82 -9.30 107.65
C ALA A 1037 36.73 -8.22 106.93
N PRO A 1038 38.07 -8.04 107.22
CA PRO A 1038 38.99 -6.99 106.65
C PRO A 1038 39.91 -7.36 105.45
N LEU A 1039 40.48 -6.38 104.68
CA LEU A 1039 41.15 -6.57 103.37
C LEU A 1039 42.44 -5.72 103.10
N VAL A 1040 43.38 -6.23 102.25
CA VAL A 1040 44.56 -5.51 101.67
C VAL A 1040 44.56 -5.64 100.13
N THR A 1041 44.77 -4.55 99.39
CA THR A 1041 44.72 -4.52 97.90
C THR A 1041 46.10 -4.52 97.21
N THR A 1042 46.20 -5.22 96.09
CA THR A 1042 47.43 -5.35 95.29
C THR A 1042 47.97 -4.00 94.81
N GLY A 1043 49.28 -3.79 94.99
CA GLY A 1043 50.00 -2.57 94.58
C GLY A 1043 50.02 -1.46 95.65
N TRP A 1044 49.18 -1.56 96.69
CA TRP A 1044 49.36 -0.80 97.92
C TRP A 1044 50.55 -1.37 98.70
N TRP A 1045 51.40 -0.50 99.24
CA TRP A 1045 52.48 -0.89 100.13
C TRP A 1045 51.94 -1.44 101.47
N ALA A 1046 50.82 -0.87 101.92
CA ALA A 1046 49.99 -1.27 103.06
C ALA A 1046 48.64 -0.55 102.90
N PRO A 1047 47.56 -0.89 103.66
CA PRO A 1047 46.26 -0.19 103.62
C PRO A 1047 46.26 1.35 103.89
N LEU A 1048 47.41 2.00 104.05
CA LEU A 1048 47.59 3.45 104.22
C LEU A 1048 49.03 3.89 103.87
N VAL A 1049 49.25 4.96 103.05
CA VAL A 1049 50.60 5.40 102.58
C VAL A 1049 50.67 6.93 102.24
N PRO A 1050 51.72 7.70 102.64
CA PRO A 1050 51.85 9.17 102.41
C PRO A 1050 52.84 9.62 101.30
N THR A 1051 52.71 10.84 100.72
CA THR A 1051 53.59 11.37 99.62
C THR A 1051 53.81 12.91 99.61
N ASN A 1052 54.74 13.42 98.77
CA ASN A 1052 55.26 14.82 98.79
C ASN A 1052 54.98 15.69 97.54
N GLY A 1053 53.94 15.41 96.75
CA GLY A 1053 53.61 16.21 95.55
C GLY A 1053 52.98 15.44 94.39
N ALA A 1054 52.88 14.12 94.53
CA ALA A 1054 51.94 13.27 93.79
C ALA A 1054 51.31 12.32 94.80
N PRO A 1055 50.04 12.49 95.22
CA PRO A 1055 49.35 11.48 96.03
C PRO A 1055 49.36 10.13 95.32
N GLY A 1056 49.43 9.04 96.09
CA GLY A 1056 49.18 7.72 95.54
C GLY A 1056 47.70 7.43 95.35
N THR A 1057 47.38 6.19 95.01
CA THR A 1057 46.11 5.81 94.38
C THR A 1057 45.57 4.50 94.94
N SER A 1058 44.27 4.24 94.75
CA SER A 1058 43.53 3.01 95.11
C SER A 1058 44.08 1.70 94.56
N THR A 1059 45.08 1.75 93.68
CA THR A 1059 45.81 0.57 93.19
C THR A 1059 47.31 0.63 93.46
N THR A 1060 47.94 1.80 93.50
CA THR A 1060 49.39 1.93 93.83
C THR A 1060 49.74 3.22 94.56
N THR A 1061 50.57 3.13 95.60
CA THR A 1061 51.20 4.29 96.25
C THR A 1061 52.69 4.06 96.50
N THR A 1062 53.54 4.96 95.99
CA THR A 1062 55.01 4.88 96.03
C THR A 1062 55.63 6.26 96.39
N LEU A 1063 56.95 6.32 96.66
CA LEU A 1063 57.62 7.45 97.33
C LEU A 1063 58.50 8.32 96.36
N PRO A 1064 58.46 9.68 96.35
CA PRO A 1064 59.03 10.52 95.25
C PRO A 1064 60.27 11.40 95.61
N SER A 1065 60.84 12.12 94.61
CA SER A 1065 62.18 12.77 94.72
C SER A 1065 62.28 14.31 94.50
N THR A 1066 62.39 14.83 93.27
CA THR A 1066 63.19 16.07 92.96
C THR A 1066 62.50 17.19 92.13
N SER A 1067 63.09 18.40 92.10
CA SER A 1067 62.53 19.62 91.46
C SER A 1067 63.57 20.76 91.24
N PRO A 1068 63.61 21.46 90.07
CA PRO A 1068 63.31 22.91 90.07
C PRO A 1068 62.65 23.46 88.76
N ALA A 1069 62.27 24.75 88.77
CA ALA A 1069 61.79 25.59 87.65
C ALA A 1069 60.56 25.08 86.85
N THR A 1070 59.36 25.25 87.43
CA THR A 1070 58.03 25.38 86.76
C THR A 1070 57.79 24.63 85.44
N ARG A 1071 58.09 23.32 85.45
CA ARG A 1071 57.40 22.20 84.78
C ARG A 1071 56.54 22.48 83.52
N PRO A 1072 56.96 21.95 82.35
CA PRO A 1072 56.03 21.54 81.29
C PRO A 1072 55.49 20.11 81.55
N ARG A 1073 54.23 19.84 81.16
CA ARG A 1073 53.64 18.52 80.77
C ARG A 1073 52.10 18.68 80.62
N ARG A 1074 51.37 17.82 79.89
CA ARG A 1074 51.60 16.38 79.71
C ARG A 1074 51.14 15.85 78.34
N THR A 1075 52.04 15.13 77.67
CA THR A 1075 51.77 14.23 76.54
C THR A 1075 51.16 12.92 77.03
N SER A 1076 50.29 12.29 76.24
CA SER A 1076 50.07 10.84 76.30
C SER A 1076 49.77 10.25 74.91
N THR A 1077 50.83 9.89 74.20
CA THR A 1077 50.80 8.82 73.21
C THR A 1077 50.57 7.47 73.91
N SER A 1078 49.71 6.60 73.38
CA SER A 1078 49.68 5.18 73.73
C SER A 1078 50.04 4.35 72.49
N SER A 1079 51.27 3.87 72.46
CA SER A 1079 51.78 2.93 71.47
C SER A 1079 51.36 1.49 71.80
N SER A 1080 51.14 0.67 70.76
CA SER A 1080 51.60 -0.74 70.65
C SER A 1080 51.30 -1.71 71.82
N ALA A 1081 50.79 -2.93 71.64
CA ALA A 1081 51.18 -3.90 70.61
C ALA A 1081 50.40 -5.21 70.82
N THR A 1082 50.25 -6.01 69.75
CA THR A 1082 50.05 -7.48 69.78
C THR A 1082 48.77 -8.02 70.47
N ARG A 1083 48.23 -9.20 70.12
CA ARG A 1083 48.82 -10.38 69.48
C ARG A 1083 47.78 -11.17 68.66
N ALA A 1084 48.25 -12.04 67.78
CA ALA A 1084 47.47 -12.80 66.81
C ALA A 1084 46.98 -14.17 67.34
N TRP A 1085 45.73 -14.54 66.99
CA TRP A 1085 45.23 -15.93 66.77
C TRP A 1085 45.15 -16.86 68.03
N PRO A 1086 44.45 -18.03 68.03
CA PRO A 1086 43.94 -18.80 66.89
C PRO A 1086 42.50 -19.40 66.98
N ARG A 1087 42.14 -20.07 65.87
CA ARG A 1087 41.06 -21.02 65.56
C ARG A 1087 40.51 -21.95 66.67
N ALA A 1088 39.19 -22.19 66.58
CA ALA A 1088 38.44 -23.48 66.61
C ALA A 1088 38.49 -24.36 67.90
N PRO A 1089 37.47 -25.22 68.13
CA PRO A 1089 37.27 -26.44 67.34
C PRO A 1089 35.83 -26.65 66.82
N ALA A 1090 35.65 -27.70 66.02
CA ALA A 1090 34.36 -28.19 65.53
C ALA A 1090 33.79 -29.30 66.44
N SER A 1091 32.46 -29.50 66.42
CA SER A 1091 31.84 -30.80 66.05
C SER A 1091 30.32 -30.82 66.24
N THR A 1092 29.59 -31.06 65.15
CA THR A 1092 28.36 -31.88 65.06
C THR A 1092 27.37 -31.90 66.25
N ALA A 1093 26.30 -31.11 66.12
CA ALA A 1093 24.91 -31.54 66.29
C ALA A 1093 24.02 -30.57 65.48
#